data_AF-A0A4Y8ZRG1-F1
#
_entry.id   AF-A0A4Y8ZRG1-F1
#
_cell.length_a   1.000
_cell.length_b   1.000
_cell.length_c   1.000
_cell.angle_alpha   90.00
_cell.angle_beta   90.00
_cell.angle_gamma   90.00
#
_symmetry.space_group_name_H-M   'P 1'
#
loop_
_entity.id
_entity.type
_entity.pdbx_description
1 polymer ?
#
loop_
_entity_poly.entity_id
_entity_poly.type
_entity_poly.pdbx_seq_one_letter_code
_entity_poly.pdbx_strand_id
1 'polypeptide(L)'
;MAAGKRKRSEVRGRGRGGNSDAQARLKQHQIADRPPIYAIGNFDDRVTVLTQQHRALNLAWALIESGRLPMAPDQERCRIAVLGGGFAGLTFAAALINKNARCTISIFEERDTLLPLQQGSDTRWLHPHIYDWPAPGSEAVAAMLPILNWTAGRASDVVVEALAGWSDVVEGRTGGTKVELWCNTRHIQLRERDNGNALIEWVGESRDVATGRAAARPTTVGRSAEFDVVIVAVGFGIEPGGRSYWRNEVLAQPGLEHHASTYLVSGQGDGAMIDLLRLKISQFRQDRILSELFGKRAELVAELRGLRTRFLNDPSLSLYEAFDDLTGRRTVAGRQMVDARRALTLRLRRDTQVILQTKPTVRSIGDLLGPDVVRTSFQNALLVYLLYRCGGFTPAAGDTDEVAERFKVAEPFIIRRHGVDRLGQLKRLLPERLFAPIQEAWEADGCRAWRQPSNIAWQGGYFGTPGRASDFDKLNSADKAVARKEYLPGPTALMAASIAGAIAGHLLALRPGTSHLRLTIHRVIEIHGEALLQQACNYVGVGPLDQARTIARTFPADNATIGQAYRTRRTIRIGPEVPRRELDAAMRKLRLNNASRAMARDVRFVAAMPLLQPSQEFFAPSPVCAILYFDSRDENFNLTEHEFVQLGHLLAQTFEAARDARETGLHRVDNTPLHGLMTAAPPALALDPGVARELTLVAAPPPELKRRFVLNFDHSDLTPLAN
;
A
#
# COMPACT_ATOMS: atom_id res chain seq x y z
N MET A 1 21.35 48.04 -0.16
CA MET A 1 21.89 47.40 1.06
C MET A 1 20.93 46.30 1.49
N ALA A 2 21.49 45.12 1.80
CA ALA A 2 20.86 43.92 2.37
C ALA A 2 19.72 43.22 1.58
N ALA A 3 20.10 42.43 0.57
CA ALA A 3 19.28 41.33 0.05
C ALA A 3 19.68 40.02 0.75
N GLY A 4 18.72 39.41 1.47
CA GLY A 4 18.91 38.16 2.21
C GLY A 4 18.96 36.94 1.30
N LYS A 5 20.09 36.21 1.35
CA LYS A 5 20.33 34.93 0.66
C LYS A 5 19.38 33.85 1.17
N ARG A 6 18.50 33.34 0.30
CA ARG A 6 17.80 32.05 0.49
C ARG A 6 18.81 30.91 0.34
N LYS A 7 19.00 30.12 1.41
CA LYS A 7 19.81 28.88 1.40
C LYS A 7 19.15 27.86 0.47
N ARG A 8 19.90 27.43 -0.56
CA ARG A 8 19.63 26.22 -1.35
C ARG A 8 19.74 24.99 -0.44
N SER A 9 18.71 24.16 -0.42
CA SER A 9 18.72 22.85 0.21
C SER A 9 19.55 21.88 -0.65
N GLU A 10 20.78 21.62 -0.21
CA GLU A 10 21.60 20.55 -0.75
C GLU A 10 21.03 19.17 -0.37
N VAL A 11 20.78 18.36 -1.38
CA VAL A 11 20.50 16.93 -1.28
C VAL A 11 21.75 16.23 -0.76
N ARG A 12 21.85 16.09 0.58
CA ARG A 12 22.88 15.28 1.23
C ARG A 12 22.55 13.80 1.09
N GLY A 13 23.51 13.03 0.56
CA GLY A 13 23.45 11.57 0.48
C GLY A 13 23.18 10.92 1.84
N ARG A 14 22.06 10.19 1.94
CA ARG A 14 21.58 9.45 3.11
C ARG A 14 22.32 8.12 3.28
N GLY A 15 23.63 8.16 3.53
CA GLY A 15 24.43 6.95 3.81
C GLY A 15 24.67 6.66 5.29
N ARG A 16 24.45 7.63 6.20
CA ARG A 16 24.82 7.52 7.63
C ARG A 16 23.69 7.82 8.64
N GLY A 17 22.46 8.10 8.17
CA GLY A 17 21.30 8.43 9.03
C GLY A 17 20.36 7.26 9.37
N GLY A 18 20.55 6.07 8.79
CA GLY A 18 19.58 4.97 8.90
C GLY A 18 19.36 4.45 10.32
N ASN A 19 20.41 4.42 11.16
CA ASN A 19 20.31 3.86 12.51
C ASN A 19 19.56 4.80 13.47
N SER A 20 19.73 6.12 13.36
CA SER A 20 18.99 7.07 14.22
C SER A 20 17.49 7.06 13.92
N ASP A 21 17.13 6.97 12.64
CA ASP A 21 15.72 6.92 12.23
C ASP A 21 15.06 5.61 12.66
N ALA A 22 15.78 4.48 12.52
CA ALA A 22 15.30 3.17 13.00
C ALA A 22 15.07 3.16 14.51
N GLN A 23 15.97 3.72 15.32
CA GLN A 23 15.79 3.82 16.77
C GLN A 23 14.61 4.73 17.14
N ALA A 24 14.46 5.87 16.47
CA ALA A 24 13.34 6.77 16.70
C ALA A 24 12.00 6.11 16.40
N ARG A 25 11.91 5.37 15.28
CA ARG A 25 10.72 4.57 14.94
C ARG A 25 10.45 3.48 15.97
N LEU A 26 11.49 2.73 16.37
CA LEU A 26 11.35 1.65 17.33
C LEU A 26 10.76 2.13 18.65
N LYS A 27 11.20 3.30 19.14
CA LYS A 27 10.70 3.91 20.38
C LYS A 27 9.19 4.23 20.33
N GLN A 28 8.65 4.59 19.17
CA GLN A 28 7.20 4.88 19.02
C GLN A 28 6.33 3.62 19.20
N HIS A 29 6.89 2.45 18.92
CA HIS A 29 6.21 1.17 19.12
C HIS A 29 6.39 0.63 20.53
N GLN A 30 7.41 1.08 21.25
CA GLN A 30 7.83 0.47 22.51
C GLN A 30 6.98 0.97 23.68
N ILE A 31 6.27 0.04 24.32
CA ILE A 31 5.43 0.31 25.50
C ILE A 31 6.07 -0.17 26.80
N ALA A 32 7.06 -1.06 26.73
CA ALA A 32 7.88 -1.46 27.87
C ALA A 32 9.32 -1.80 27.45
N ASP A 33 10.29 -1.52 28.32
CA ASP A 33 11.72 -1.80 28.11
C ASP A 33 12.17 -3.16 28.63
N ARG A 34 11.62 -3.60 29.77
CA ARG A 34 11.97 -4.84 30.44
C ARG A 34 10.71 -5.53 30.97
N PRO A 35 10.21 -6.59 30.29
CA PRO A 35 10.68 -7.08 29.00
C PRO A 35 10.42 -6.09 27.84
N PRO A 36 11.15 -6.18 26.72
CA PRO A 36 10.85 -5.39 25.53
C PRO A 36 9.47 -5.75 24.95
N ILE A 37 8.51 -4.82 25.06
CA ILE A 37 7.16 -4.99 24.51
C ILE A 37 6.89 -3.88 23.51
N TYR A 38 6.45 -4.27 22.32
CA TYR A 38 6.08 -3.38 21.23
C TYR A 38 4.62 -3.54 20.85
N ALA A 39 3.90 -2.45 20.62
CA ALA A 39 2.51 -2.45 20.15
C ALA A 39 2.42 -2.07 18.68
N ILE A 40 1.39 -2.55 17.98
CA ILE A 40 1.08 -2.16 16.60
C ILE A 40 -0.32 -1.54 16.56
N GLY A 41 -0.37 -0.21 16.43
CA GLY A 41 -1.57 0.54 16.11
C GLY A 41 -2.61 0.66 17.24
N ASN A 42 -2.28 0.27 18.47
CA ASN A 42 -3.21 0.31 19.61
C ASN A 42 -3.66 1.74 19.98
N PHE A 43 -2.81 2.75 19.79
CA PHE A 43 -3.06 4.13 20.24
C PHE A 43 -3.46 5.10 19.12
N ASP A 44 -3.71 4.59 17.91
CA ASP A 44 -3.94 5.42 16.72
C ASP A 44 -5.42 5.67 16.42
N ASP A 45 -5.81 6.91 16.13
CA ASP A 45 -7.22 7.26 15.90
C ASP A 45 -7.78 6.68 14.59
N ARG A 46 -6.94 6.50 13.56
CA ARG A 46 -7.31 5.91 12.26
C ARG A 46 -6.68 4.55 12.06
N VAL A 47 -7.54 3.53 11.99
CA VAL A 47 -7.17 2.13 11.86
C VAL A 47 -7.82 1.54 10.61
N THR A 48 -7.02 1.33 9.58
CA THR A 48 -7.37 0.60 8.35
C THR A 48 -6.44 -0.59 8.20
N VAL A 49 -6.81 -1.58 7.37
CA VAL A 49 -5.99 -2.79 7.20
C VAL A 49 -4.60 -2.41 6.70
N LEU A 50 -4.55 -1.56 5.66
CA LEU A 50 -3.30 -1.04 5.10
C LEU A 50 -2.43 -0.31 6.14
N THR A 51 -3.02 0.59 6.94
CA THR A 51 -2.23 1.36 7.91
C THR A 51 -1.66 0.49 9.03
N GLN A 52 -2.36 -0.58 9.43
CA GLN A 52 -1.85 -1.57 10.37
C GLN A 52 -0.70 -2.39 9.78
N GLN A 53 -0.80 -2.77 8.51
CA GLN A 53 0.29 -3.47 7.80
C GLN A 53 1.52 -2.57 7.64
N HIS A 54 1.34 -1.28 7.31
CA HIS A 54 2.46 -0.32 7.28
C HIS A 54 3.16 -0.19 8.63
N ARG A 55 2.40 -0.09 9.73
CA ARG A 55 2.95 -0.03 11.09
C ARG A 55 3.71 -1.31 11.45
N ALA A 56 3.18 -2.48 11.06
CA ALA A 56 3.84 -3.76 11.25
C ALA A 56 5.18 -3.85 10.49
N LEU A 57 5.19 -3.45 9.22
CA LEU A 57 6.41 -3.40 8.40
C LEU A 57 7.41 -2.37 8.94
N ASN A 58 6.94 -1.20 9.41
CA ASN A 58 7.79 -0.18 10.04
C ASN A 58 8.47 -0.72 11.30
N LEU A 59 7.75 -1.44 12.15
CA LEU A 59 8.32 -2.07 13.34
C LEU A 59 9.35 -3.15 12.98
N ALA A 60 9.06 -4.02 12.01
CA ALA A 60 9.99 -5.03 11.53
C ALA A 60 11.27 -4.40 10.96
N TRP A 61 11.14 -3.37 10.12
CA TRP A 61 12.25 -2.58 9.60
C TRP A 61 13.09 -1.97 10.73
N ALA A 62 12.44 -1.32 11.70
CA ALA A 62 13.09 -0.67 12.82
C ALA A 62 13.87 -1.66 13.70
N LEU A 63 13.30 -2.83 14.02
CA LEU A 63 13.97 -3.87 14.80
C LEU A 63 15.22 -4.45 14.09
N ILE A 64 15.16 -4.60 12.77
CA ILE A 64 16.29 -5.11 11.97
C ILE A 64 17.40 -4.06 11.86
N GLU A 65 17.07 -2.84 11.45
CA GLU A 65 18.05 -1.79 11.15
C GLU A 65 18.65 -1.15 12.42
N SER A 66 17.91 -1.14 13.53
CA SER A 66 18.45 -0.78 14.86
C SER A 66 19.42 -1.83 15.41
N GLY A 67 19.44 -3.02 14.81
CA GLY A 67 20.25 -4.15 15.22
C GLY A 67 19.79 -4.88 16.47
N ARG A 68 18.52 -4.71 16.85
CA ARG A 68 17.89 -5.47 17.95
C ARG A 68 17.65 -6.93 17.59
N LEU A 69 17.52 -7.24 16.29
CA LEU A 69 17.39 -8.61 15.82
C LEU A 69 18.71 -9.16 15.27
N PRO A 70 19.07 -10.40 15.66
CA PRO A 70 20.19 -11.11 15.07
C PRO A 70 19.87 -11.48 13.61
N MET A 71 20.85 -11.31 12.73
CA MET A 71 20.72 -11.59 11.29
C MET A 71 21.74 -12.64 10.82
N ALA A 72 22.89 -12.72 11.48
CA ALA A 72 23.96 -13.62 11.08
C ALA A 72 23.77 -15.03 11.68
N PRO A 73 24.21 -16.11 10.98
CA PRO A 73 23.99 -17.49 11.43
C PRO A 73 24.67 -17.86 12.75
N ASP A 74 25.76 -17.18 13.09
CA ASP A 74 26.58 -17.34 14.30
C ASP A 74 25.98 -16.64 15.53
N GLN A 75 25.01 -15.74 15.34
CA GLN A 75 24.32 -15.07 16.43
C GLN A 75 23.28 -15.99 17.07
N GLU A 76 23.10 -15.83 18.39
CA GLU A 76 22.05 -16.52 19.14
C GLU A 76 20.66 -16.16 18.59
N ARG A 77 19.77 -17.14 18.58
CA ARG A 77 18.44 -16.99 18.01
C ARG A 77 17.52 -16.24 18.97
N CYS A 78 17.00 -15.12 18.53
CA CYS A 78 16.00 -14.34 19.28
C CYS A 78 14.62 -15.03 19.26
N ARG A 79 13.94 -15.09 20.41
CA ARG A 79 12.58 -15.65 20.57
C ARG A 79 11.59 -14.51 20.66
N ILE A 80 10.63 -14.50 19.74
CA ILE A 80 9.65 -13.42 19.58
C ILE A 80 8.24 -13.99 19.77
N ALA A 81 7.48 -13.41 20.68
CA ALA A 81 6.04 -13.68 20.81
C ALA A 81 5.25 -12.64 20.02
N VAL A 82 4.29 -13.07 19.20
CA VAL A 82 3.35 -12.20 18.48
C VAL A 82 1.94 -12.50 18.96
N LEU A 83 1.34 -11.55 19.68
CA LEU A 83 0.00 -11.65 20.25
C LEU A 83 -1.01 -11.05 19.25
N GLY A 84 -1.64 -11.93 18.45
CA GLY A 84 -2.65 -11.59 17.44
C GLY A 84 -2.31 -12.17 16.06
N GLY A 85 -3.15 -13.07 15.55
CA GLY A 85 -3.07 -13.66 14.21
C GLY A 85 -3.83 -12.88 13.13
N GLY A 86 -3.95 -11.55 13.30
CA GLY A 86 -4.56 -10.63 12.34
C GLY A 86 -3.56 -10.06 11.32
N PHE A 87 -4.01 -9.12 10.48
CA PHE A 87 -3.18 -8.51 9.41
C PHE A 87 -1.85 -7.96 9.94
N ALA A 88 -1.86 -7.26 11.07
CA ALA A 88 -0.65 -6.68 11.65
C ALA A 88 0.37 -7.75 12.07
N GLY A 89 -0.07 -8.76 12.84
CA GLY A 89 0.81 -9.80 13.36
C GLY A 89 1.39 -10.69 12.25
N LEU A 90 0.55 -11.09 11.29
CA LEU A 90 1.00 -11.87 10.13
C LEU A 90 1.95 -11.07 9.24
N THR A 91 1.66 -9.80 8.95
CA THR A 91 2.57 -8.95 8.17
C THR A 91 3.92 -8.75 8.87
N PHE A 92 3.93 -8.52 10.19
CA PHE A 92 5.17 -8.43 10.96
C PHE A 92 5.99 -9.72 10.88
N ALA A 93 5.36 -10.87 11.11
CA ALA A 93 6.05 -12.16 11.04
C ALA A 93 6.57 -12.46 9.63
N ALA A 94 5.75 -12.23 8.61
CA ALA A 94 6.12 -12.41 7.20
C ALA A 94 7.30 -11.52 6.80
N ALA A 95 7.36 -10.30 7.32
CA ALA A 95 8.51 -9.42 7.13
C ALA A 95 9.80 -10.03 7.68
N LEU A 96 9.78 -10.56 8.91
CA LEU A 96 10.98 -11.19 9.50
C LEU A 96 11.41 -12.46 8.73
N ILE A 97 10.44 -13.26 8.26
CA ILE A 97 10.70 -14.45 7.43
C ILE A 97 11.40 -14.04 6.12
N ASN A 98 10.85 -13.09 5.38
CA ASN A 98 11.44 -12.63 4.11
C ASN A 98 12.81 -11.97 4.29
N LYS A 99 13.03 -11.31 5.43
CA LYS A 99 14.33 -10.74 5.81
C LYS A 99 15.31 -11.81 6.31
N ASN A 100 14.89 -13.06 6.43
CA ASN A 100 15.66 -14.19 6.94
C ASN A 100 16.26 -13.90 8.33
N ALA A 101 15.49 -13.24 9.20
CA ALA A 101 15.94 -12.88 10.54
C ALA A 101 16.18 -14.13 11.38
N ARG A 102 17.23 -14.13 12.21
CA ARG A 102 17.64 -15.27 13.04
C ARG A 102 16.77 -15.38 14.29
N CYS A 103 15.49 -15.72 14.12
CA CYS A 103 14.52 -15.74 15.21
C CYS A 103 13.62 -16.98 15.22
N THR A 104 13.00 -17.26 16.37
CA THR A 104 11.82 -18.13 16.48
C THR A 104 10.63 -17.23 16.80
N ILE A 105 9.59 -17.29 15.97
CA ILE A 105 8.37 -16.51 16.12
C ILE A 105 7.27 -17.45 16.61
N SER A 106 6.67 -17.17 17.76
CA SER A 106 5.47 -17.86 18.22
C SER A 106 4.28 -16.90 18.09
N ILE A 107 3.34 -17.23 17.20
CA ILE A 107 2.13 -16.44 16.94
C ILE A 107 0.99 -17.03 17.76
N PHE A 108 0.28 -16.18 18.50
CA PHE A 108 -0.85 -16.55 19.36
C PHE A 108 -2.13 -15.87 18.87
N GLU A 109 -3.14 -16.65 18.51
CA GLU A 109 -4.45 -16.17 18.09
C GLU A 109 -5.55 -16.73 19.01
N GLU A 110 -6.35 -15.83 19.58
CA GLU A 110 -7.43 -16.17 20.51
C GLU A 110 -8.50 -17.06 19.85
N ARG A 111 -8.73 -16.86 18.56
CA ARG A 111 -9.74 -17.58 17.78
C ARG A 111 -9.16 -18.83 17.12
N ASP A 112 -10.05 -19.64 16.57
CA ASP A 112 -9.72 -20.93 15.94
C ASP A 112 -8.90 -20.79 14.64
N THR A 113 -8.93 -19.60 14.05
CA THR A 113 -8.44 -19.32 12.70
C THR A 113 -7.71 -17.98 12.65
N LEU A 114 -6.82 -17.83 11.67
CA LEU A 114 -6.15 -16.57 11.36
C LEU A 114 -7.13 -15.58 10.72
N LEU A 115 -6.87 -14.27 10.89
CA LEU A 115 -7.72 -13.18 10.39
C LEU A 115 -9.23 -13.35 10.71
N PRO A 116 -9.59 -13.74 11.95
CA PRO A 116 -10.93 -14.27 12.27
C PRO A 116 -12.05 -13.24 12.16
N LEU A 117 -11.73 -11.94 12.22
CA LEU A 117 -12.72 -10.88 12.14
C LEU A 117 -13.24 -10.72 10.70
N GLN A 118 -12.35 -10.64 9.73
CA GLN A 118 -12.67 -10.40 8.33
C GLN A 118 -13.06 -11.68 7.56
N GLN A 119 -12.66 -12.84 8.07
CA GLN A 119 -12.94 -14.12 7.43
C GLN A 119 -14.45 -14.36 7.29
N GLY A 120 -14.90 -14.63 6.06
CA GLY A 120 -16.32 -14.83 5.73
C GLY A 120 -17.17 -13.55 5.75
N SER A 121 -16.56 -12.37 5.83
CA SER A 121 -17.25 -11.08 5.76
C SER A 121 -17.42 -10.63 4.30
N ASP A 122 -18.57 -10.94 3.70
CA ASP A 122 -18.90 -10.63 2.31
C ASP A 122 -19.61 -9.29 2.13
N THR A 123 -20.17 -8.73 3.21
CA THR A 123 -20.92 -7.46 3.17
C THR A 123 -20.08 -6.22 3.43
N ARG A 124 -18.80 -6.41 3.77
CA ARG A 124 -17.84 -5.33 4.02
C ARG A 124 -16.84 -5.28 2.88
N TRP A 125 -16.69 -4.09 2.30
CA TRP A 125 -15.70 -3.83 1.26
C TRP A 125 -14.46 -3.23 1.88
N LEU A 126 -13.30 -3.80 1.57
CA LEU A 126 -12.00 -3.25 1.94
C LEU A 126 -11.37 -2.61 0.72
N HIS A 127 -10.92 -1.37 0.88
CA HIS A 127 -10.15 -0.67 -0.12
C HIS A 127 -8.94 -0.02 0.55
N PRO A 128 -7.72 -0.18 0.01
CA PRO A 128 -6.49 0.24 0.68
C PRO A 128 -6.38 1.76 0.84
N HIS A 129 -6.76 2.51 -0.21
CA HIS A 129 -6.50 3.95 -0.29
C HIS A 129 -7.75 4.86 -0.34
N ILE A 130 -8.97 4.30 -0.30
CA ILE A 130 -10.18 5.09 -0.64
C ILE A 130 -10.47 6.21 0.37
N TYR A 131 -10.10 5.99 1.64
CA TYR A 131 -10.25 7.00 2.69
C TYR A 131 -9.41 8.27 2.46
N ASP A 132 -8.41 8.19 1.58
CA ASP A 132 -7.59 9.33 1.16
C ASP A 132 -8.18 10.09 -0.04
N TRP A 133 -9.28 9.63 -0.62
CA TRP A 133 -9.92 10.31 -1.74
C TRP A 133 -10.31 11.76 -1.36
N PRO A 134 -10.09 12.76 -2.24
CA PRO A 134 -9.68 12.67 -3.65
C PRO A 134 -8.17 12.85 -3.91
N ALA A 135 -7.30 12.42 -3.00
CA ALA A 135 -5.85 12.47 -3.22
C ALA A 135 -5.45 11.66 -4.48
N PRO A 136 -4.40 12.07 -5.21
CA PRO A 136 -3.84 11.22 -6.26
C PRO A 136 -3.49 9.82 -5.73
N GLY A 137 -3.75 8.78 -6.51
CA GLY A 137 -3.51 7.39 -6.11
C GLY A 137 -4.55 6.80 -5.14
N SER A 138 -5.52 7.58 -4.63
CA SER A 138 -6.52 7.07 -3.66
C SER A 138 -7.45 6.00 -4.24
N GLU A 139 -7.56 5.94 -5.56
CA GLU A 139 -8.38 4.97 -6.31
C GLU A 139 -7.58 3.74 -6.75
N ALA A 140 -6.29 3.64 -6.36
CA ALA A 140 -5.52 2.43 -6.59
C ALA A 140 -6.15 1.25 -5.84
N VAL A 141 -6.44 0.20 -6.59
CA VAL A 141 -7.14 -1.00 -6.10
C VAL A 141 -6.21 -1.90 -5.29
N ALA A 142 -4.94 -2.01 -5.64
CA ALA A 142 -3.96 -2.77 -4.88
C ALA A 142 -3.41 -1.98 -3.68
N ALA A 143 -3.13 -2.68 -2.59
CA ALA A 143 -2.49 -2.13 -1.40
C ALA A 143 -1.04 -1.70 -1.62
N MET A 144 -0.41 -2.16 -2.71
CA MET A 144 0.99 -1.91 -3.08
C MET A 144 2.00 -2.30 -1.99
N LEU A 145 1.69 -3.33 -1.20
CA LEU A 145 2.57 -3.85 -0.16
C LEU A 145 3.65 -4.77 -0.75
N PRO A 146 4.88 -4.75 -0.20
CA PRO A 146 5.94 -5.65 -0.63
C PRO A 146 5.70 -7.11 -0.21
N ILE A 147 4.87 -7.33 0.81
CA ILE A 147 4.56 -8.63 1.41
C ILE A 147 3.10 -8.61 1.86
N LEU A 148 2.39 -9.73 1.66
CA LEU A 148 0.96 -9.88 1.99
C LEU A 148 0.11 -8.77 1.34
N ASN A 149 0.42 -8.49 0.07
CA ASN A 149 -0.37 -7.57 -0.74
C ASN A 149 -1.77 -8.14 -1.00
N TRP A 150 -2.71 -7.24 -1.20
CA TRP A 150 -4.10 -7.58 -1.52
C TRP A 150 -4.72 -6.49 -2.39
N THR A 151 -5.81 -6.85 -3.06
CA THR A 151 -6.58 -5.93 -3.90
C THR A 151 -7.93 -5.58 -3.27
N ALA A 152 -8.46 -4.40 -3.60
CA ALA A 152 -9.73 -3.93 -3.08
C ALA A 152 -10.85 -4.92 -3.41
N GLY A 153 -11.58 -5.37 -2.40
CA GLY A 153 -12.46 -6.52 -2.50
C GLY A 153 -13.40 -6.65 -1.32
N ARG A 154 -14.20 -7.71 -1.29
CA ARG A 154 -14.89 -8.11 -0.06
C ARG A 154 -13.85 -8.45 0.99
N ALA A 155 -14.16 -8.18 2.26
CA ALA A 155 -13.24 -8.48 3.36
C ALA A 155 -12.85 -9.97 3.40
N SER A 156 -13.77 -10.87 3.03
CA SER A 156 -13.49 -12.30 2.81
C SER A 156 -12.46 -12.58 1.73
N ASP A 157 -12.57 -11.94 0.55
CA ASP A 157 -11.62 -12.12 -0.56
C ASP A 157 -10.22 -11.60 -0.18
N VAL A 158 -10.15 -10.44 0.48
CA VAL A 158 -8.90 -9.87 0.98
C VAL A 158 -8.21 -10.81 1.98
N VAL A 159 -8.97 -11.51 2.82
CA VAL A 159 -8.41 -12.54 3.71
C VAL A 159 -7.83 -13.71 2.92
N VAL A 160 -8.49 -14.15 1.85
CA VAL A 160 -7.98 -15.22 0.98
C VAL A 160 -6.64 -14.81 0.36
N GLU A 161 -6.55 -13.60 -0.21
CA GLU A 161 -5.29 -13.08 -0.77
C GLU A 161 -4.18 -12.98 0.27
N ALA A 162 -4.48 -12.45 1.45
CA ALA A 162 -3.49 -12.31 2.52
C ALA A 162 -3.02 -13.67 3.07
N LEU A 163 -3.90 -14.65 3.21
CA LEU A 163 -3.54 -16.01 3.64
C LEU A 163 -2.77 -16.77 2.56
N ALA A 164 -3.08 -16.57 1.27
CA ALA A 164 -2.29 -17.13 0.18
C ALA A 164 -0.87 -16.58 0.21
N GLY A 165 -0.71 -15.26 0.33
CA GLY A 165 0.60 -14.62 0.48
C GLY A 165 1.34 -15.08 1.75
N TRP A 166 0.62 -15.36 2.84
CA TRP A 166 1.19 -15.92 4.06
C TRP A 166 1.73 -17.34 3.83
N SER A 167 0.93 -18.21 3.19
CA SER A 167 1.36 -19.57 2.81
C SER A 167 2.63 -19.52 1.96
N ASP A 168 2.66 -18.68 0.92
CA ASP A 168 3.81 -18.52 0.03
C ASP A 168 5.09 -18.12 0.79
N VAL A 169 4.99 -17.15 1.71
CA VAL A 169 6.13 -16.69 2.53
C VAL A 169 6.61 -17.79 3.48
N VAL A 170 5.66 -18.49 4.11
CA VAL A 170 5.96 -19.55 5.08
C VAL A 170 6.56 -20.77 4.39
N GLU A 171 6.06 -21.18 3.24
CA GLU A 171 6.59 -22.31 2.46
C GLU A 171 7.94 -21.98 1.80
N GLY A 172 8.10 -20.75 1.32
CA GLY A 172 9.35 -20.25 0.76
C GLY A 172 10.43 -19.91 1.79
N ARG A 173 10.16 -20.06 3.10
CA ARG A 173 11.09 -19.67 4.16
C ARG A 173 12.38 -20.50 4.10
N THR A 174 13.50 -19.84 4.40
CA THR A 174 14.78 -20.52 4.62
C THR A 174 15.03 -20.71 6.13
N GLY A 175 15.98 -21.57 6.50
CA GLY A 175 16.18 -21.99 7.91
C GLY A 175 16.59 -20.89 8.92
N GLY A 176 16.72 -19.64 8.50
CA GLY A 176 17.03 -18.52 9.39
C GLY A 176 15.89 -18.20 10.36
N THR A 177 14.62 -18.27 9.92
CA THR A 177 13.44 -18.00 10.77
C THR A 177 12.64 -19.27 11.04
N LYS A 178 12.33 -19.53 12.31
CA LYS A 178 11.40 -20.59 12.73
C LYS A 178 10.08 -19.96 13.14
N VAL A 179 8.96 -20.65 12.87
CA VAL A 179 7.62 -20.14 13.18
C VAL A 179 6.82 -21.24 13.84
N GLU A 180 6.10 -20.88 14.89
CA GLU A 180 5.10 -21.68 15.58
C GLU A 180 3.79 -20.90 15.58
N LEU A 181 2.68 -21.59 15.36
CA LEU A 181 1.35 -21.00 15.37
C LEU A 181 0.46 -21.71 16.38
N TRP A 182 -0.15 -20.92 17.25
CA TRP A 182 -1.09 -21.36 18.26
C TRP A 182 -2.42 -20.62 18.05
N CYS A 183 -3.49 -21.38 17.86
CA CYS A 183 -4.86 -20.85 17.79
C CYS A 183 -5.68 -21.35 18.98
N ASN A 184 -6.90 -20.82 19.14
CA ASN A 184 -7.72 -21.00 20.34
C ASN A 184 -6.94 -20.67 21.62
N THR A 185 -6.01 -19.70 21.54
CA THR A 185 -5.14 -19.39 22.66
C THR A 185 -5.91 -18.67 23.75
N ARG A 186 -5.84 -19.21 24.96
CA ARG A 186 -6.48 -18.68 26.17
C ARG A 186 -5.44 -18.65 27.28
N HIS A 187 -5.80 -17.97 28.37
CA HIS A 187 -4.93 -17.88 29.54
C HIS A 187 -3.52 -17.41 29.19
N ILE A 188 -3.40 -16.46 28.25
CA ILE A 188 -2.12 -15.81 27.97
C ILE A 188 -1.79 -14.95 29.19
N GLN A 189 -0.75 -15.34 29.92
CA GLN A 189 -0.26 -14.65 31.11
C GLN A 189 1.20 -14.25 30.89
N LEU A 190 1.46 -12.96 30.86
CA LEU A 190 2.80 -12.40 30.72
C LEU A 190 3.38 -12.09 32.10
N ARG A 191 4.57 -12.63 32.39
CA ARG A 191 5.35 -12.34 33.59
C ARG A 191 6.76 -11.87 33.22
N GLU A 192 7.30 -10.97 34.01
CA GLU A 192 8.69 -10.54 33.89
C GLU A 192 9.61 -11.57 34.54
N ARG A 193 10.81 -11.76 33.99
CA ARG A 193 11.89 -12.54 34.58
C ARG A 193 13.05 -11.62 34.97
N ASP A 194 13.85 -12.04 35.94
CA ASP A 194 14.99 -11.26 36.44
C ASP A 194 16.06 -10.98 35.35
N ASN A 195 16.15 -11.86 34.36
CA ASN A 195 17.03 -11.69 33.19
C ASN A 195 16.52 -10.64 32.18
N GLY A 196 15.34 -10.05 32.40
CA GLY A 196 14.73 -9.07 31.51
C GLY A 196 13.89 -9.68 30.38
N ASN A 197 13.73 -11.00 30.33
CA ASN A 197 12.89 -11.68 29.35
C ASN A 197 11.42 -11.75 29.81
N ALA A 198 10.50 -11.95 28.86
CA ALA A 198 9.11 -12.21 29.15
C ALA A 198 8.87 -13.73 29.26
N LEU A 199 8.36 -14.21 30.39
CA LEU A 199 7.75 -15.53 30.46
C LEU A 199 6.28 -15.41 30.07
N ILE A 200 5.86 -16.13 29.03
CA ILE A 200 4.45 -16.24 28.66
C ILE A 200 3.98 -17.66 28.94
N GLU A 201 2.92 -17.78 29.73
CA GLU A 201 2.15 -19.00 29.93
C GLU A 201 0.88 -18.92 29.07
N TRP A 202 0.48 -20.01 28.42
CA TRP A 202 -0.74 -20.07 27.60
C TRP A 202 -1.34 -21.46 27.56
N VAL A 203 -2.62 -21.53 27.21
CA VAL A 203 -3.31 -22.75 26.81
C VAL A 203 -3.76 -22.58 25.36
N GLY A 204 -3.43 -23.51 24.48
CA GLY A 204 -3.82 -23.39 23.07
C GLY A 204 -3.57 -24.64 22.25
N GLU A 205 -3.86 -24.54 20.96
CA GLU A 205 -3.72 -25.64 20.02
C GLU A 205 -2.67 -25.28 18.96
N SER A 206 -1.68 -26.14 18.79
CA SER A 206 -0.70 -26.00 17.72
C SER A 206 -1.40 -26.16 16.37
N ARG A 207 -1.09 -25.28 15.42
CA ARG A 207 -1.63 -25.29 14.05
C ARG A 207 -0.55 -25.46 13.02
N ASP A 208 -0.94 -25.94 11.85
CA ASP A 208 -0.10 -25.85 10.66
C ASP A 208 0.17 -24.37 10.35
N VAL A 209 1.44 -24.00 10.20
CA VAL A 209 1.83 -22.60 10.10
C VAL A 209 1.37 -22.00 8.77
N ALA A 210 1.45 -22.75 7.67
CA ALA A 210 1.14 -22.23 6.33
C ALA A 210 -0.37 -22.01 6.16
N THR A 211 -1.18 -22.96 6.62
CA THR A 211 -2.63 -22.98 6.40
C THR A 211 -3.46 -22.50 7.60
N GLY A 212 -2.88 -22.44 8.80
CA GLY A 212 -3.61 -22.18 10.05
C GLY A 212 -4.51 -23.33 10.50
N ARG A 213 -4.53 -24.47 9.78
CA ARG A 213 -5.44 -25.58 10.05
C ARG A 213 -4.98 -26.43 11.23
N ALA A 214 -5.95 -26.98 11.96
CA ALA A 214 -5.70 -28.00 12.97
C ALA A 214 -5.26 -29.32 12.34
N ALA A 215 -4.49 -30.12 13.07
CA ALA A 215 -4.33 -31.54 12.79
C ALA A 215 -5.68 -32.26 12.92
N ALA A 216 -5.80 -33.47 12.36
CA ALA A 216 -7.06 -34.25 12.39
C ALA A 216 -7.63 -34.48 13.81
N ARG A 217 -6.77 -34.48 14.83
CA ARG A 217 -7.14 -34.48 16.25
C ARG A 217 -6.35 -33.38 16.96
N PRO A 218 -6.85 -32.14 17.01
CA PRO A 218 -6.16 -31.07 17.72
C PRO A 218 -6.11 -31.41 19.20
N THR A 219 -4.97 -31.13 19.83
CA THR A 219 -4.81 -31.27 21.28
C THR A 219 -4.57 -29.89 21.88
N THR A 220 -5.47 -29.49 22.77
CA THR A 220 -5.30 -28.28 23.57
C THR A 220 -4.31 -28.57 24.68
N VAL A 221 -3.23 -27.80 24.75
CA VAL A 221 -2.15 -28.01 25.74
C VAL A 221 -1.81 -26.71 26.46
N GLY A 222 -1.50 -26.83 27.76
CA GLY A 222 -0.87 -25.76 28.53
C GLY A 222 0.65 -25.77 28.30
N ARG A 223 1.22 -24.60 28.05
CA ARG A 223 2.65 -24.41 27.79
C ARG A 223 3.14 -23.10 28.39
N SER A 224 4.45 -23.00 28.56
CA SER A 224 5.13 -21.78 28.99
C SER A 224 6.45 -21.65 28.24
N ALA A 225 6.83 -20.43 27.89
CA ALA A 225 8.07 -20.15 27.17
C ALA A 225 8.59 -18.74 27.49
N GLU A 226 9.91 -18.60 27.45
CA GLU A 226 10.58 -17.31 27.57
C GLU A 226 10.79 -16.67 26.19
N PHE A 227 10.61 -15.36 26.13
CA PHE A 227 10.70 -14.54 24.93
C PHE A 227 11.56 -13.31 25.19
N ASP A 228 12.41 -12.98 24.23
CA ASP A 228 13.28 -11.81 24.27
C ASP A 228 12.51 -10.55 23.84
N VAL A 229 11.48 -10.72 23.00
CA VAL A 229 10.64 -9.64 22.47
C VAL A 229 9.18 -10.07 22.43
N VAL A 230 8.28 -9.19 22.86
CA VAL A 230 6.82 -9.39 22.73
C VAL A 230 6.23 -8.32 21.82
N ILE A 231 5.43 -8.75 20.85
CA ILE A 231 4.72 -7.89 19.90
C ILE A 231 3.22 -8.02 20.17
N VAL A 232 2.56 -6.91 20.49
CA VAL A 232 1.12 -6.81 20.72
C VAL A 232 0.45 -6.31 19.44
N ALA A 233 -0.32 -7.17 18.76
CA ALA A 233 -0.89 -6.92 17.44
C ALA A 233 -2.43 -7.09 17.40
N VAL A 234 -3.13 -6.64 18.45
CA VAL A 234 -4.58 -6.88 18.68
C VAL A 234 -5.55 -5.84 18.05
N GLY A 235 -5.05 -4.96 17.18
CA GLY A 235 -5.65 -3.64 16.90
C GLY A 235 -7.11 -3.53 16.42
N PHE A 236 -7.68 -4.50 15.67
CA PHE A 236 -9.04 -4.35 15.13
C PHE A 236 -10.16 -4.70 16.11
N GLY A 237 -9.91 -5.60 17.06
CA GLY A 237 -10.81 -5.95 18.16
C GLY A 237 -12.27 -6.30 17.81
N ILE A 238 -13.09 -6.40 18.85
CA ILE A 238 -14.55 -6.49 18.76
C ILE A 238 -15.13 -5.28 19.50
N GLU A 239 -16.10 -4.61 18.90
CA GLU A 239 -16.82 -3.49 19.53
C GLU A 239 -17.69 -4.01 20.70
N PRO A 240 -17.75 -3.30 21.83
CA PRO A 240 -18.63 -3.69 22.93
C PRO A 240 -20.10 -3.47 22.56
N GLY A 241 -21.00 -4.32 23.06
CA GLY A 241 -22.44 -4.02 23.13
C GLY A 241 -23.22 -4.02 21.80
N GLY A 242 -22.87 -4.87 20.83
CA GLY A 242 -23.66 -4.99 19.60
C GLY A 242 -23.18 -6.05 18.63
N ARG A 243 -23.84 -6.15 17.46
CA ARG A 243 -23.40 -7.03 16.37
C ARG A 243 -22.11 -6.48 15.76
N SER A 244 -21.07 -7.30 15.72
CA SER A 244 -19.76 -6.94 15.15
C SER A 244 -19.88 -6.36 13.74
N TYR A 245 -19.15 -5.28 13.48
CA TYR A 245 -19.01 -4.63 12.18
C TYR A 245 -18.67 -5.61 11.05
N TRP A 246 -17.95 -6.69 11.35
CA TRP A 246 -17.48 -7.64 10.35
C TRP A 246 -18.47 -8.76 10.03
N ARG A 247 -19.61 -8.86 10.72
CA ARG A 247 -20.59 -9.91 10.45
C ARG A 247 -21.46 -9.55 9.26
N ASN A 248 -21.71 -10.53 8.39
CA ASN A 248 -22.68 -10.38 7.31
C ASN A 248 -24.05 -10.00 7.86
N GLU A 249 -24.72 -9.06 7.21
CA GLU A 249 -26.06 -8.59 7.54
C GLU A 249 -26.78 -8.07 6.29
N VAL A 250 -28.02 -7.62 6.48
CA VAL A 250 -28.95 -7.27 5.40
C VAL A 250 -29.21 -5.76 5.27
N LEU A 251 -28.46 -4.91 5.98
CA LEU A 251 -28.67 -3.44 6.03
C LEU A 251 -28.63 -2.79 4.65
N ALA A 252 -27.79 -3.30 3.73
CA ALA A 252 -27.68 -2.79 2.36
C ALA A 252 -28.70 -3.41 1.38
N GLN A 253 -29.59 -4.30 1.85
CA GLN A 253 -30.58 -4.99 1.03
C GLN A 253 -31.98 -4.41 1.27
N PRO A 254 -32.88 -4.44 0.25
CA PRO A 254 -34.29 -4.11 0.45
C PRO A 254 -34.93 -5.00 1.52
N GLY A 255 -35.84 -4.45 2.31
CA GLY A 255 -36.64 -5.23 3.25
C GLY A 255 -37.55 -6.21 2.50
N LEU A 256 -37.50 -7.50 2.85
CA LEU A 256 -38.41 -8.50 2.29
C LEU A 256 -39.73 -8.62 3.09
N GLU A 257 -39.66 -8.38 4.40
CA GLU A 257 -40.78 -8.58 5.34
C GLU A 257 -41.53 -7.29 5.67
N HIS A 258 -40.86 -6.15 5.54
CA HIS A 258 -41.40 -4.84 5.90
C HIS A 258 -41.26 -3.87 4.74
N HIS A 259 -42.33 -3.13 4.45
CA HIS A 259 -42.32 -2.09 3.41
C HIS A 259 -41.44 -0.89 3.79
N ALA A 260 -41.29 -0.61 5.09
CA ALA A 260 -40.39 0.42 5.60
C ALA A 260 -39.88 0.06 7.01
N SER A 261 -38.62 0.39 7.32
CA SER A 261 -38.04 0.23 8.66
C SER A 261 -37.27 1.47 9.10
N THR A 262 -37.37 1.79 10.39
CA THR A 262 -36.63 2.90 11.01
C THR A 262 -35.42 2.34 11.74
N TYR A 263 -34.24 2.86 11.41
CA TYR A 263 -32.96 2.48 12.00
C TYR A 263 -32.38 3.63 12.82
N LEU A 264 -31.66 3.27 13.89
CA LEU A 264 -30.83 4.18 14.66
C LEU A 264 -29.36 3.80 14.45
N VAL A 265 -28.56 4.71 13.94
CA VAL A 265 -27.10 4.54 13.84
C VAL A 265 -26.45 5.37 14.94
N SER A 266 -25.74 4.72 15.86
CA SER A 266 -25.01 5.36 16.94
C SER A 266 -23.50 5.24 16.73
N GLY A 267 -22.83 6.36 16.51
CA GLY A 267 -21.40 6.44 16.27
C GLY A 267 -21.01 7.58 15.32
N GLN A 268 -19.76 8.04 15.40
CA GLN A 268 -19.25 9.21 14.66
C GLN A 268 -18.05 8.89 13.74
N GLY A 269 -17.52 7.67 13.78
CA GLY A 269 -16.40 7.24 12.94
C GLY A 269 -16.85 6.70 11.59
N ASP A 270 -15.87 6.36 10.73
CA ASP A 270 -16.11 5.83 9.38
C ASP A 270 -17.06 4.62 9.35
N GLY A 271 -16.95 3.69 10.32
CA GLY A 271 -17.84 2.52 10.40
C GLY A 271 -19.32 2.87 10.54
N ALA A 272 -19.64 3.89 11.35
CA ALA A 272 -21.00 4.41 11.51
C ALA A 272 -21.49 5.10 10.24
N MET A 273 -20.62 5.92 9.62
CA MET A 273 -20.97 6.65 8.40
C MET A 273 -21.20 5.67 7.23
N ILE A 274 -20.42 4.60 7.12
CA ILE A 274 -20.63 3.55 6.12
C ILE A 274 -21.98 2.86 6.32
N ASP A 275 -22.36 2.50 7.54
CA ASP A 275 -23.66 1.87 7.80
C ASP A 275 -24.84 2.83 7.54
N LEU A 276 -24.68 4.12 7.84
CA LEU A 276 -25.63 5.17 7.43
C LEU A 276 -25.81 5.21 5.90
N LEU A 277 -24.70 5.23 5.15
CA LEU A 277 -24.72 5.25 3.68
C LEU A 277 -25.37 3.97 3.11
N ARG A 278 -25.05 2.80 3.67
CA ARG A 278 -25.61 1.50 3.25
C ARG A 278 -27.12 1.40 3.47
N LEU A 279 -27.61 1.98 4.55
CA LEU A 279 -29.04 2.04 4.84
C LEU A 279 -29.80 2.99 3.93
N LYS A 280 -29.16 4.07 3.45
CA LYS A 280 -29.85 5.14 2.72
C LYS A 280 -29.64 5.18 1.22
N ILE A 281 -28.58 4.57 0.71
CA ILE A 281 -28.24 4.63 -0.72
C ILE A 281 -28.54 3.27 -1.35
N SER A 282 -29.31 3.28 -2.43
CA SER A 282 -29.63 2.07 -3.20
C SER A 282 -28.37 1.52 -3.87
N GLN A 283 -28.19 0.19 -3.74
CA GLN A 283 -27.04 -0.53 -4.28
C GLN A 283 -25.69 0.10 -3.87
N PHE A 284 -25.58 0.53 -2.60
CA PHE A 284 -24.38 1.19 -2.12
C PHE A 284 -23.15 0.27 -2.20
N ARG A 285 -22.09 0.78 -2.82
CA ARG A 285 -20.76 0.19 -2.87
C ARG A 285 -19.73 1.30 -2.71
N GLN A 286 -18.88 1.22 -1.69
CA GLN A 286 -17.96 2.30 -1.33
C GLN A 286 -16.93 2.61 -2.41
N ASP A 287 -16.52 1.59 -3.16
CA ASP A 287 -15.57 1.69 -4.26
C ASP A 287 -16.18 2.34 -5.50
N ARG A 288 -17.48 2.10 -5.77
CA ARG A 288 -18.18 2.61 -6.96
C ARG A 288 -18.88 3.95 -6.76
N ILE A 289 -19.36 4.22 -5.55
CA ILE A 289 -20.16 5.43 -5.27
C ILE A 289 -19.41 6.71 -5.66
N LEU A 290 -18.08 6.71 -5.56
CA LEU A 290 -17.26 7.84 -5.95
C LEU A 290 -17.18 8.03 -7.47
N SER A 291 -16.91 6.98 -8.22
CA SER A 291 -16.86 7.07 -9.69
C SER A 291 -18.25 7.40 -10.26
N GLU A 292 -19.31 6.84 -9.68
CA GLU A 292 -20.71 7.11 -10.06
C GLU A 292 -21.13 8.56 -9.79
N LEU A 293 -20.77 9.11 -8.62
CA LEU A 293 -21.13 10.49 -8.24
C LEU A 293 -20.15 11.55 -8.71
N PHE A 294 -18.89 11.23 -9.01
CA PHE A 294 -17.85 12.23 -9.29
C PHE A 294 -17.03 11.97 -10.57
N GLY A 295 -17.10 10.77 -11.17
CA GLY A 295 -16.24 10.39 -12.31
C GLY A 295 -16.39 11.25 -13.57
N LYS A 296 -17.55 11.89 -13.77
CA LYS A 296 -17.81 12.83 -14.89
C LYS A 296 -17.69 14.30 -14.48
N ARG A 297 -17.09 14.60 -13.33
CA ARG A 297 -17.10 15.93 -12.68
C ARG A 297 -15.67 16.38 -12.32
N ALA A 298 -14.81 16.49 -13.33
CA ALA A 298 -13.37 16.70 -13.15
C ALA A 298 -13.03 17.99 -12.38
N GLU A 299 -13.73 19.10 -12.67
CA GLU A 299 -13.54 20.40 -12.02
C GLU A 299 -13.92 20.34 -10.53
N LEU A 300 -15.01 19.64 -10.20
CA LEU A 300 -15.40 19.39 -8.81
C LEU A 300 -14.35 18.56 -8.08
N VAL A 301 -13.84 17.47 -8.70
CA VAL A 301 -12.80 16.64 -8.08
C VAL A 301 -11.52 17.45 -7.84
N ALA A 302 -11.15 18.35 -8.76
CA ALA A 302 -10.02 19.24 -8.59
C ALA A 302 -10.20 20.21 -7.39
N GLU A 303 -11.37 20.84 -7.27
CA GLU A 303 -11.71 21.72 -6.14
C GLU A 303 -11.74 20.95 -4.80
N LEU A 304 -12.34 19.76 -4.78
CA LEU A 304 -12.37 18.90 -3.59
C LEU A 304 -10.96 18.47 -3.16
N ARG A 305 -10.03 18.26 -4.11
CA ARG A 305 -8.62 17.99 -3.79
C ARG A 305 -7.94 19.19 -3.13
N GLY A 306 -8.21 20.41 -3.61
CA GLY A 306 -7.77 21.64 -2.96
C GLY A 306 -8.37 21.81 -1.56
N LEU A 307 -9.66 21.51 -1.41
CA LEU A 307 -10.37 21.53 -0.12
C LEU A 307 -9.77 20.55 0.88
N ARG A 308 -9.54 19.29 0.49
CA ARG A 308 -8.90 18.26 1.34
C ARG A 308 -7.51 18.71 1.77
N THR A 309 -6.73 19.30 0.87
CA THR A 309 -5.38 19.80 1.20
C THR A 309 -5.45 20.89 2.27
N ARG A 310 -6.43 21.82 2.18
CA ARG A 310 -6.66 22.81 3.24
C ARG A 310 -7.09 22.16 4.55
N PHE A 311 -8.06 21.24 4.51
CA PHE A 311 -8.53 20.51 5.69
C PHE A 311 -7.42 19.80 6.46
N LEU A 312 -6.45 19.20 5.75
CA LEU A 312 -5.33 18.52 6.41
C LEU A 312 -4.29 19.47 7.01
N ASN A 313 -4.21 20.71 6.51
CA ASN A 313 -3.22 21.70 6.92
C ASN A 313 -3.77 22.77 7.86
N ASP A 314 -5.09 22.91 7.93
CA ASP A 314 -5.80 23.90 8.75
C ASP A 314 -6.75 23.16 9.71
N PRO A 315 -6.32 22.96 10.98
CA PRO A 315 -7.13 22.31 12.00
C PRO A 315 -8.43 23.06 12.33
N SER A 316 -8.58 24.32 11.93
CA SER A 316 -9.77 25.14 12.22
C SER A 316 -10.83 25.06 11.12
N LEU A 317 -10.54 24.41 9.98
CA LEU A 317 -11.44 24.38 8.84
C LEU A 317 -12.69 23.53 9.12
N SER A 318 -13.87 24.16 9.01
CA SER A 318 -15.16 23.47 9.00
C SER A 318 -15.42 22.85 7.62
N LEU A 319 -15.52 21.52 7.54
CA LEU A 319 -15.86 20.84 6.29
C LEU A 319 -17.30 21.14 5.85
N TYR A 320 -18.22 21.32 6.80
CA TYR A 320 -19.61 21.64 6.49
C TYR A 320 -19.71 22.96 5.71
N GLU A 321 -19.13 24.02 6.25
CA GLU A 321 -19.15 25.36 5.64
C GLU A 321 -18.42 25.35 4.30
N ALA A 322 -17.28 24.66 4.23
CA ALA A 322 -16.50 24.57 3.02
C ALA A 322 -17.24 23.82 1.88
N PHE A 323 -18.01 22.77 2.21
CA PHE A 323 -18.87 22.09 1.24
C PHE A 323 -20.10 22.94 0.85
N ASP A 324 -20.70 23.66 1.80
CA ASP A 324 -21.83 24.56 1.55
C ASP A 324 -21.47 25.73 0.63
N ASP A 325 -20.36 26.40 0.91
CA ASP A 325 -19.81 27.43 0.05
C ASP A 325 -19.54 26.89 -1.37
N LEU A 326 -18.88 25.73 -1.48
CA LEU A 326 -18.64 25.10 -2.79
C LEU A 326 -19.93 24.83 -3.56
N THR A 327 -20.99 24.40 -2.88
CA THR A 327 -22.31 24.13 -3.48
C THR A 327 -23.02 25.42 -3.90
N GLY A 328 -22.84 26.52 -3.15
CA GLY A 328 -23.45 27.82 -3.44
C GLY A 328 -22.75 28.63 -4.54
N ARG A 329 -21.48 28.33 -4.83
CA ARG A 329 -20.70 29.04 -5.85
C ARG A 329 -21.26 28.85 -7.27
N ARG A 330 -21.32 29.95 -8.04
CA ARG A 330 -21.71 29.94 -9.47
C ARG A 330 -20.59 29.48 -10.41
N THR A 331 -19.74 28.55 -9.97
CA THR A 331 -18.64 27.97 -10.76
C THR A 331 -19.06 26.67 -11.45
N VAL A 332 -18.23 26.13 -12.35
CA VAL A 332 -18.45 24.79 -12.95
C VAL A 332 -18.49 23.72 -11.87
N ALA A 333 -17.54 23.76 -10.92
CA ALA A 333 -17.50 22.84 -9.79
C ALA A 333 -18.74 22.92 -8.90
N GLY A 334 -19.25 24.12 -8.61
CA GLY A 334 -20.49 24.29 -7.83
C GLY A 334 -21.71 23.68 -8.51
N ARG A 335 -21.85 23.88 -9.84
CA ARG A 335 -22.90 23.21 -10.62
C ARG A 335 -22.75 21.69 -10.59
N GLN A 336 -21.54 21.18 -10.79
CA GLN A 336 -21.25 19.75 -10.71
C GLN A 336 -21.55 19.16 -9.31
N MET A 337 -21.36 19.93 -8.24
CA MET A 337 -21.71 19.53 -6.87
C MET A 337 -23.23 19.38 -6.71
N VAL A 338 -24.01 20.32 -7.26
CA VAL A 338 -25.48 20.24 -7.32
C VAL A 338 -25.93 19.02 -8.13
N ASP A 339 -25.26 18.72 -9.24
CA ASP A 339 -25.56 17.54 -10.06
C ASP A 339 -25.20 16.22 -9.36
N ALA A 340 -24.12 16.19 -8.57
CA ALA A 340 -23.75 15.04 -7.74
C ALA A 340 -24.81 14.80 -6.66
N ARG A 341 -25.28 15.87 -6.00
CA ARG A 341 -26.40 15.81 -5.05
C ARG A 341 -27.67 15.28 -5.71
N ARG A 342 -28.03 15.78 -6.90
CA ARG A 342 -29.21 15.30 -7.64
C ARG A 342 -29.11 13.81 -7.97
N ALA A 343 -27.95 13.36 -8.44
CA ALA A 343 -27.69 11.95 -8.71
C ALA A 343 -27.84 11.09 -7.44
N LEU A 344 -27.35 11.57 -6.30
CA LEU A 344 -27.54 10.90 -5.01
C LEU A 344 -29.02 10.86 -4.58
N THR A 345 -29.77 11.95 -4.76
CA THR A 345 -31.21 12.00 -4.45
C THR A 345 -32.00 10.92 -5.17
N LEU A 346 -31.69 10.66 -6.45
CA LEU A 346 -32.34 9.61 -7.25
C LEU A 346 -32.06 8.19 -6.73
N ARG A 347 -31.01 8.03 -5.92
CA ARG A 347 -30.61 6.75 -5.32
C ARG A 347 -31.02 6.59 -3.87
N LEU A 348 -31.77 7.54 -3.30
CA LEU A 348 -32.23 7.37 -1.93
C LEU A 348 -33.20 6.20 -1.81
N ARG A 349 -32.90 5.33 -0.86
CA ARG A 349 -33.82 4.29 -0.39
C ARG A 349 -35.03 4.92 0.27
N ARG A 350 -36.21 4.45 -0.12
CA ARG A 350 -37.52 4.89 0.40
C ARG A 350 -38.10 3.92 1.42
N ASP A 351 -37.55 2.71 1.48
CA ASP A 351 -37.90 1.63 2.41
C ASP A 351 -37.17 1.75 3.77
N THR A 352 -36.34 2.78 3.95
CA THR A 352 -35.62 3.00 5.21
C THR A 352 -35.76 4.44 5.69
N GLN A 353 -36.00 4.60 6.98
CA GLN A 353 -35.77 5.85 7.71
C GLN A 353 -34.55 5.66 8.60
N VAL A 354 -33.70 6.67 8.70
CA VAL A 354 -32.47 6.56 9.51
C VAL A 354 -32.33 7.77 10.41
N ILE A 355 -32.13 7.50 11.68
CA ILE A 355 -31.75 8.46 12.71
C ILE A 355 -30.25 8.29 12.96
N LEU A 356 -29.48 9.36 12.81
CA LEU A 356 -28.07 9.37 13.19
C LEU A 356 -27.96 9.95 14.60
N GLN A 357 -27.65 9.10 15.57
CA GLN A 357 -27.39 9.55 16.93
C GLN A 357 -25.98 10.15 17.03
N THR A 358 -25.92 11.34 17.62
CA THR A 358 -24.69 12.06 17.91
C THR A 358 -24.56 12.29 19.41
N LYS A 359 -23.32 12.50 19.88
CA LYS A 359 -23.08 12.87 21.28
C LYS A 359 -23.88 14.13 21.65
N PRO A 360 -24.28 14.29 22.93
CA PRO A 360 -25.01 15.49 23.40
C PRO A 360 -24.33 16.83 23.06
N THR A 361 -23.01 16.84 22.93
CA THR A 361 -22.20 18.01 22.57
C THR A 361 -22.27 18.37 21.07
N VAL A 362 -22.82 17.49 20.23
CA VAL A 362 -22.88 17.64 18.77
C VAL A 362 -24.36 17.83 18.39
N ARG A 363 -24.79 19.09 18.31
CA ARG A 363 -26.20 19.47 18.17
C ARG A 363 -26.62 19.64 16.71
N SER A 364 -25.67 19.80 15.80
CA SER A 364 -25.91 19.97 14.38
C SER A 364 -24.97 19.13 13.49
N ILE A 365 -25.30 18.99 12.20
CA ILE A 365 -24.37 18.42 11.21
C ILE A 365 -23.16 19.33 10.98
N GLY A 366 -23.32 20.64 11.14
CA GLY A 366 -22.21 21.59 11.15
C GLY A 366 -21.20 21.24 12.24
N ASP A 367 -21.69 20.93 13.44
CA ASP A 367 -20.85 20.51 14.57
C ASP A 367 -20.18 19.16 14.26
N LEU A 368 -20.92 18.19 13.70
CA LEU A 368 -20.40 16.85 13.39
C LEU A 368 -19.22 16.89 12.40
N LEU A 369 -19.30 17.79 11.41
CA LEU A 369 -18.27 17.98 10.39
C LEU A 369 -17.38 19.20 10.70
N GLY A 370 -17.45 19.70 11.92
CA GLY A 370 -16.63 20.77 12.44
C GLY A 370 -15.25 20.29 12.88
N PRO A 371 -14.29 21.23 13.04
CA PRO A 371 -12.88 20.92 13.28
C PRO A 371 -12.64 20.08 14.55
N ASP A 372 -13.39 20.35 15.62
CA ASP A 372 -13.16 19.72 16.93
C ASP A 372 -13.78 18.31 17.06
N VAL A 373 -14.66 17.93 16.14
CA VAL A 373 -15.52 16.75 16.26
C VAL A 373 -15.29 15.72 15.16
N VAL A 374 -14.85 16.15 13.97
CA VAL A 374 -14.76 15.29 12.80
C VAL A 374 -13.81 14.11 13.02
N ARG A 375 -14.39 12.91 13.06
CA ARG A 375 -13.67 11.63 13.26
C ARG A 375 -13.71 10.70 12.05
N THR A 376 -14.34 11.16 10.97
CA THR A 376 -14.54 10.39 9.73
C THR A 376 -13.56 10.85 8.66
N SER A 377 -13.32 10.01 7.66
CA SER A 377 -12.55 10.38 6.47
C SER A 377 -13.20 11.52 5.68
N PHE A 378 -12.39 12.28 4.94
CA PHE A 378 -12.88 13.38 4.10
C PHE A 378 -13.97 12.93 3.11
N GLN A 379 -13.75 11.76 2.49
CA GLN A 379 -14.71 11.12 1.58
C GLN A 379 -16.06 10.87 2.26
N ASN A 380 -16.06 10.24 3.44
CA ASN A 380 -17.30 9.94 4.15
C ASN A 380 -17.96 11.20 4.68
N ALA A 381 -17.19 12.21 5.13
CA ALA A 381 -17.72 13.53 5.49
C ALA A 381 -18.49 14.18 4.32
N LEU A 382 -17.91 14.14 3.11
CA LEU A 382 -18.56 14.68 1.90
C LEU A 382 -19.86 13.92 1.56
N LEU A 383 -19.83 12.59 1.60
CA LEU A 383 -21.01 11.78 1.30
C LEU A 383 -22.12 11.98 2.34
N VAL A 384 -21.77 12.09 3.63
CA VAL A 384 -22.72 12.38 4.72
C VAL A 384 -23.31 13.77 4.57
N TYR A 385 -22.49 14.78 4.25
CA TYR A 385 -22.98 16.12 3.93
C TYR A 385 -23.98 16.11 2.77
N LEU A 386 -23.64 15.45 1.66
CA LEU A 386 -24.53 15.33 0.51
C LEU A 386 -25.83 14.62 0.89
N LEU A 387 -25.72 13.51 1.63
CA LEU A 387 -26.87 12.74 2.08
C LEU A 387 -27.79 13.56 2.99
N TYR A 388 -27.23 14.35 3.91
CA TYR A 388 -27.98 15.28 4.74
C TYR A 388 -28.72 16.32 3.87
N ARG A 389 -28.05 16.89 2.87
CA ARG A 389 -28.66 17.85 1.94
C ARG A 389 -29.70 17.24 1.00
N CYS A 390 -29.71 15.93 0.84
CA CYS A 390 -30.79 15.20 0.17
C CYS A 390 -31.96 14.87 1.10
N GLY A 391 -31.90 15.21 2.40
CA GLY A 391 -32.89 14.77 3.39
C GLY A 391 -32.82 13.28 3.72
N GLY A 392 -31.64 12.66 3.55
CA GLY A 392 -31.48 11.22 3.65
C GLY A 392 -31.62 10.66 5.06
N PHE A 393 -31.37 11.45 6.11
CA PHE A 393 -31.44 11.01 7.50
C PHE A 393 -31.73 12.17 8.45
N THR A 394 -32.10 11.84 9.70
CA THR A 394 -32.36 12.83 10.77
C THR A 394 -31.26 12.76 11.85
N PRO A 395 -30.50 13.83 12.12
CA PRO A 395 -29.57 13.85 13.24
C PRO A 395 -30.31 13.97 14.59
N ALA A 396 -29.76 13.33 15.62
CA ALA A 396 -30.35 13.31 16.94
C ALA A 396 -29.26 13.30 18.03
N ALA A 397 -29.11 14.42 18.75
CA ALA A 397 -28.25 14.46 19.94
C ALA A 397 -28.95 13.81 21.15
N GLY A 398 -28.20 13.06 21.95
CA GLY A 398 -28.70 12.42 23.19
C GLY A 398 -27.98 11.12 23.49
N ASP A 399 -28.37 10.42 24.55
CA ASP A 399 -27.94 9.04 24.77
C ASP A 399 -28.59 8.09 23.73
N THR A 400 -27.96 6.93 23.47
CA THR A 400 -28.48 5.99 22.47
C THR A 400 -29.87 5.48 22.84
N ASP A 401 -30.10 5.14 24.10
CA ASP A 401 -31.35 4.52 24.54
C ASP A 401 -32.47 5.57 24.61
N GLU A 402 -32.17 6.79 25.07
CA GLU A 402 -33.10 7.92 25.04
C GLU A 402 -33.56 8.26 23.63
N VAL A 403 -32.62 8.30 22.67
CA VAL A 403 -32.94 8.58 21.26
C VAL A 403 -33.74 7.43 20.66
N ALA A 404 -33.39 6.19 20.98
CA ALA A 404 -34.14 5.02 20.53
C ALA A 404 -35.59 5.04 21.01
N GLU A 405 -35.82 5.35 22.29
CA GLU A 405 -37.16 5.49 22.85
C GLU A 405 -37.94 6.63 22.19
N ARG A 406 -37.31 7.80 22.03
CA ARG A 406 -37.92 8.98 21.38
C ARG A 406 -38.44 8.69 19.97
N PHE A 407 -37.68 7.90 19.20
CA PHE A 407 -38.05 7.53 17.82
C PHE A 407 -38.70 6.15 17.71
N LYS A 408 -38.97 5.48 18.83
CA LYS A 408 -39.57 4.13 18.90
C LYS A 408 -38.80 3.10 18.05
N VAL A 409 -37.47 3.15 18.09
CA VAL A 409 -36.60 2.22 17.36
C VAL A 409 -36.32 1.01 18.25
N ALA A 410 -36.72 -0.18 17.79
CA ALA A 410 -36.45 -1.42 18.53
C ALA A 410 -34.97 -1.84 18.40
N GLU A 411 -34.47 -2.53 19.42
CA GLU A 411 -33.07 -2.96 19.55
C GLU A 411 -32.45 -3.63 18.30
N PRO A 412 -33.14 -4.51 17.54
CA PRO A 412 -32.58 -5.09 16.32
C PRO A 412 -32.24 -4.07 15.22
N PHE A 413 -32.84 -2.88 15.27
CA PHE A 413 -32.65 -1.78 14.32
C PHE A 413 -31.69 -0.69 14.86
N ILE A 414 -31.07 -0.93 16.02
CA ILE A 414 -30.04 -0.06 16.60
C ILE A 414 -28.65 -0.60 16.22
N ILE A 415 -27.89 0.22 15.50
CA ILE A 415 -26.54 -0.10 15.03
C ILE A 415 -25.55 0.73 15.84
N ARG A 416 -24.79 0.07 16.71
CA ARG A 416 -23.77 0.70 17.56
C ARG A 416 -22.37 0.51 16.94
N ARG A 417 -21.65 1.63 16.75
CA ARG A 417 -20.30 1.73 16.16
C ARG A 417 -19.44 2.66 17.00
N HIS A 418 -19.13 2.22 18.21
CA HIS A 418 -18.38 2.99 19.20
C HIS A 418 -16.87 2.73 19.15
N GLY A 419 -16.41 1.89 18.21
CA GLY A 419 -15.04 1.44 18.15
C GLY A 419 -14.75 0.35 19.18
N VAL A 420 -13.50 -0.10 19.19
CA VAL A 420 -13.06 -1.23 20.01
C VAL A 420 -12.41 -0.80 21.31
N ASP A 421 -12.64 -1.57 22.37
CA ASP A 421 -12.02 -1.34 23.69
C ASP A 421 -10.56 -1.81 23.69
N ARG A 422 -9.68 -0.98 23.14
CA ARG A 422 -8.25 -1.29 22.99
C ARG A 422 -7.51 -1.32 24.32
N LEU A 423 -7.87 -0.43 25.24
CA LEU A 423 -7.27 -0.40 26.57
C LEU A 423 -7.68 -1.62 27.39
N GLY A 424 -8.96 -1.99 27.37
CA GLY A 424 -9.41 -3.22 28.02
C GLY A 424 -8.73 -4.47 27.46
N GLN A 425 -8.44 -4.50 26.15
CA GLN A 425 -7.62 -5.57 25.57
C GLN A 425 -6.20 -5.59 26.12
N LEU A 426 -5.52 -4.44 26.21
CA LEU A 426 -4.19 -4.35 26.80
C LEU A 426 -4.20 -4.75 28.28
N LYS A 427 -5.20 -4.29 29.06
CA LYS A 427 -5.38 -4.63 30.47
C LYS A 427 -5.50 -6.13 30.72
N ARG A 428 -6.17 -6.85 29.81
CA ARG A 428 -6.31 -8.32 29.92
C ARG A 428 -5.03 -9.08 29.59
N LEU A 429 -4.14 -8.47 28.80
CA LEU A 429 -2.91 -9.11 28.32
C LEU A 429 -1.70 -8.80 29.19
N LEU A 430 -1.61 -7.56 29.70
CA LEU A 430 -0.46 -7.06 30.43
C LEU A 430 -0.71 -7.14 31.95
N PRO A 431 0.30 -7.52 32.74
CA PRO A 431 0.22 -7.40 34.20
C PRO A 431 0.07 -5.93 34.62
N GLU A 432 -0.56 -5.70 35.77
CA GLU A 432 -0.89 -4.35 36.27
C GLU A 432 0.32 -3.40 36.28
N ARG A 433 1.50 -3.89 36.66
CA ARG A 433 2.75 -3.10 36.65
C ARG A 433 3.12 -2.54 35.27
N LEU A 434 2.85 -3.27 34.19
CA LEU A 434 3.12 -2.84 32.81
C LEU A 434 1.95 -2.06 32.22
N PHE A 435 0.73 -2.32 32.70
CA PHE A 435 -0.47 -1.64 32.21
C PHE A 435 -0.68 -0.26 32.86
N ALA A 436 -0.41 -0.10 34.16
CA ALA A 436 -0.66 1.14 34.88
C ALA A 436 0.00 2.38 34.23
N PRO A 437 1.29 2.34 33.79
CA PRO A 437 1.89 3.48 33.08
C PRO A 437 1.21 3.79 31.74
N ILE A 438 0.64 2.77 31.08
CA ILE A 438 -0.10 2.95 29.84
C ILE A 438 -1.43 3.64 30.10
N GLN A 439 -2.12 3.24 31.17
CA GLN A 439 -3.35 3.87 31.60
C GLN A 439 -3.13 5.35 31.99
N GLU A 440 -2.09 5.63 32.78
CA GLU A 440 -1.70 6.99 33.17
C GLU A 440 -1.40 7.86 31.95
N ALA A 441 -0.61 7.36 30.98
CA ALA A 441 -0.30 8.09 29.75
C ALA A 441 -1.55 8.32 28.88
N TRP A 442 -2.48 7.35 28.86
CA TRP A 442 -3.73 7.50 28.14
C TRP A 442 -4.61 8.59 28.74
N GLU A 443 -4.75 8.61 30.06
CA GLU A 443 -5.54 9.61 30.80
C GLU A 443 -4.91 11.01 30.69
N ALA A 444 -3.57 11.09 30.66
CA ALA A 444 -2.84 12.36 30.57
C ALA A 444 -2.93 13.01 29.18
N ASP A 445 -2.66 12.27 28.09
CA ASP A 445 -2.59 12.86 26.75
C ASP A 445 -3.15 11.99 25.61
N GLY A 446 -3.74 10.83 25.93
CA GLY A 446 -4.21 9.86 24.94
C GLY A 446 -3.06 9.08 24.29
N CYS A 447 -1.98 8.82 25.04
CA CYS A 447 -0.80 8.09 24.59
C CYS A 447 -0.14 8.71 23.34
N ARG A 448 -0.04 10.04 23.26
CA ARG A 448 0.51 10.72 22.06
C ARG A 448 1.92 10.26 21.73
N ALA A 449 2.73 9.97 22.74
CA ALA A 449 4.10 9.48 22.58
C ALA A 449 4.19 8.11 21.88
N TRP A 450 3.13 7.29 21.94
CA TRP A 450 3.07 5.96 21.34
C TRP A 450 2.19 5.89 20.09
N ARG A 451 1.77 7.05 19.55
CA ARG A 451 1.11 7.09 18.24
C ARG A 451 2.08 6.72 17.14
N GLN A 452 1.65 5.86 16.23
CA GLN A 452 2.52 5.26 15.23
C GLN A 452 2.08 5.74 13.85
N PRO A 453 2.85 6.63 13.21
CA PRO A 453 2.49 7.06 11.87
C PRO A 453 2.63 5.88 10.90
N SER A 454 1.68 5.78 9.98
CA SER A 454 1.64 4.74 8.94
C SER A 454 2.47 5.11 7.70
N ASN A 455 3.28 6.18 7.77
CA ASN A 455 4.19 6.52 6.69
C ASN A 455 5.35 5.52 6.69
N ILE A 456 5.57 4.93 5.53
CA ILE A 456 6.57 3.87 5.34
C ILE A 456 7.98 4.43 5.60
N ALA A 457 8.79 3.64 6.30
CA ALA A 457 10.14 3.98 6.72
C ALA A 457 11.25 3.27 5.92
N TRP A 458 10.90 2.27 5.09
CA TRP A 458 11.86 1.50 4.30
C TRP A 458 11.99 1.99 2.86
N GLN A 459 13.14 1.69 2.24
CA GLN A 459 13.42 1.95 0.82
C GLN A 459 12.77 0.90 -0.10
N GLY A 460 12.64 1.21 -1.39
CA GLY A 460 12.12 0.24 -2.36
C GLY A 460 12.93 -1.07 -2.40
N GLY A 461 12.24 -2.19 -2.51
CA GLY A 461 12.81 -3.54 -2.56
C GLY A 461 13.39 -4.04 -1.23
N TYR A 462 13.22 -3.30 -0.13
CA TYR A 462 13.83 -3.65 1.17
C TYR A 462 13.41 -5.03 1.66
N PHE A 463 12.11 -5.34 1.59
CA PHE A 463 11.54 -6.60 2.05
C PHE A 463 11.68 -7.75 1.07
N GLY A 464 12.03 -7.47 -0.19
CA GLY A 464 12.44 -8.47 -1.17
C GLY A 464 13.93 -8.83 -1.08
N THR A 465 14.60 -8.52 0.03
CA THR A 465 16.06 -8.72 0.21
C THR A 465 16.33 -9.27 1.61
N PRO A 466 17.08 -10.38 1.79
CA PRO A 466 17.43 -10.88 3.13
C PRO A 466 18.47 -9.98 3.82
N GLY A 467 18.58 -10.07 5.14
CA GLY A 467 19.58 -9.32 5.92
C GLY A 467 19.25 -7.84 6.10
N ARG A 468 20.20 -7.05 6.59
CA ARG A 468 20.05 -5.58 6.70
C ARG A 468 20.22 -4.93 5.33
N ALA A 469 19.83 -3.66 5.19
CA ALA A 469 20.09 -2.90 3.97
C ALA A 469 21.59 -2.88 3.61
N SER A 470 22.47 -2.82 4.63
CA SER A 470 23.93 -2.84 4.47
C SER A 470 24.52 -4.20 4.07
N ASP A 471 23.72 -5.28 4.12
CA ASP A 471 24.18 -6.62 3.75
C ASP A 471 23.98 -6.92 2.26
N PHE A 472 23.29 -6.04 1.51
CA PHE A 472 23.00 -6.27 0.09
C PHE A 472 24.27 -6.57 -0.73
N ASP A 473 25.35 -5.83 -0.48
CA ASP A 473 26.60 -6.00 -1.22
C ASP A 473 27.26 -7.37 -1.00
N LYS A 474 26.98 -8.00 0.16
CA LYS A 474 27.52 -9.30 0.57
C LYS A 474 26.75 -10.48 -0.04
N LEU A 475 25.59 -10.24 -0.64
CA LEU A 475 24.79 -11.30 -1.26
C LEU A 475 25.52 -11.90 -2.47
N ASN A 476 25.38 -13.21 -2.65
CA ASN A 476 25.88 -13.89 -3.83
C ASN A 476 25.10 -13.45 -5.09
N SER A 477 25.60 -13.82 -6.27
CA SER A 477 24.97 -13.40 -7.54
C SER A 477 23.58 -14.00 -7.78
N ALA A 478 23.27 -15.18 -7.22
CA ALA A 478 21.96 -15.80 -7.36
C ALA A 478 20.91 -15.06 -6.53
N ASP A 479 21.23 -14.72 -5.28
CA ASP A 479 20.35 -13.95 -4.39
C ASP A 479 20.10 -12.56 -4.95
N LYS A 480 21.15 -11.87 -5.43
CA LYS A 480 21.01 -10.56 -6.11
C LYS A 480 20.14 -10.62 -7.37
N ALA A 481 20.06 -11.77 -8.03
CA ALA A 481 19.27 -11.92 -9.26
C ALA A 481 17.76 -11.92 -9.01
N VAL A 482 17.32 -12.20 -7.78
CA VAL A 482 15.90 -12.26 -7.40
C VAL A 482 15.53 -11.27 -6.28
N ALA A 483 16.50 -10.55 -5.73
CA ALA A 483 16.31 -9.56 -4.68
C ALA A 483 15.60 -8.29 -5.15
N ARG A 484 15.19 -7.46 -4.17
CA ARG A 484 14.57 -6.14 -4.36
C ARG A 484 13.24 -6.15 -5.12
N LYS A 485 12.43 -7.19 -4.90
CA LYS A 485 11.08 -7.27 -5.47
C LYS A 485 10.09 -6.38 -4.73
N GLU A 486 9.14 -5.84 -5.49
CA GLU A 486 7.96 -5.09 -5.04
C GLU A 486 6.73 -5.65 -5.73
N TYR A 487 5.51 -5.29 -5.28
CA TYR A 487 4.29 -5.73 -5.97
C TYR A 487 4.27 -5.25 -7.43
N LEU A 488 3.88 -6.14 -8.33
CA LEU A 488 3.65 -5.86 -9.74
C LEU A 488 2.31 -6.48 -10.14
N PRO A 489 1.33 -5.67 -10.60
CA PRO A 489 0.06 -6.19 -11.08
C PRO A 489 0.22 -7.21 -12.20
N GLY A 490 -0.54 -8.29 -12.13
CA GLY A 490 -0.60 -9.33 -13.18
C GLY A 490 -0.92 -8.76 -14.58
N PRO A 491 -1.94 -7.89 -14.73
CA PRO A 491 -2.23 -7.28 -16.03
C PRO A 491 -1.10 -6.40 -16.58
N THR A 492 -0.42 -5.65 -15.70
CA THR A 492 0.79 -4.90 -16.09
C THR A 492 1.89 -5.83 -16.58
N ALA A 493 2.12 -6.93 -15.85
CA ALA A 493 3.12 -7.92 -16.21
C ALA A 493 2.86 -8.57 -17.57
N LEU A 494 1.60 -8.94 -17.81
CA LEU A 494 1.16 -9.53 -19.08
C LEU A 494 1.32 -8.54 -20.23
N MET A 495 0.87 -7.29 -20.07
CA MET A 495 1.01 -6.25 -21.08
C MET A 495 2.49 -6.02 -21.43
N ALA A 496 3.35 -5.86 -20.42
CA ALA A 496 4.77 -5.64 -20.62
C ALA A 496 5.46 -6.84 -21.32
N ALA A 497 5.10 -8.08 -20.97
CA ALA A 497 5.61 -9.28 -21.63
C ALA A 497 5.17 -9.35 -23.10
N SER A 498 3.91 -9.08 -23.40
CA SER A 498 3.37 -9.08 -24.76
C SER A 498 4.07 -8.05 -25.65
N ILE A 499 4.24 -6.82 -25.15
CA ILE A 499 4.93 -5.74 -25.89
C ILE A 499 6.41 -6.10 -26.10
N ALA A 500 7.10 -6.54 -25.05
CA ALA A 500 8.51 -6.92 -25.15
C ALA A 500 8.71 -8.09 -26.13
N GLY A 501 7.79 -9.07 -26.12
CA GLY A 501 7.83 -10.23 -27.02
C GLY A 501 7.62 -9.84 -28.49
N ALA A 502 6.65 -8.97 -28.77
CA ALA A 502 6.41 -8.45 -30.12
C ALA A 502 7.63 -7.68 -30.65
N ILE A 503 8.26 -6.86 -29.80
CA ILE A 503 9.48 -6.13 -30.16
C ILE A 503 10.65 -7.09 -30.38
N ALA A 504 10.80 -8.13 -29.54
CA ALA A 504 11.81 -9.16 -29.74
C ALA A 504 11.65 -9.82 -31.12
N GLY A 505 10.43 -10.21 -31.49
CA GLY A 505 10.13 -10.76 -32.81
C GLY A 505 10.50 -9.81 -33.96
N HIS A 506 10.19 -8.52 -33.82
CA HIS A 506 10.55 -7.50 -34.81
C HIS A 506 12.06 -7.35 -34.97
N LEU A 507 12.82 -7.29 -33.87
CA LEU A 507 14.28 -7.19 -33.90
C LEU A 507 14.93 -8.44 -34.50
N LEU A 508 14.38 -9.63 -34.25
CA LEU A 508 14.84 -10.88 -34.85
C LEU A 508 14.55 -10.93 -36.35
N ALA A 509 13.43 -10.35 -36.80
CA ALA A 509 13.17 -10.21 -38.24
C ALA A 509 14.15 -9.24 -38.91
N LEU A 510 14.55 -8.15 -38.24
CA LEU A 510 15.58 -7.22 -38.72
C LEU A 510 16.99 -7.83 -38.70
N ARG A 511 17.23 -8.82 -37.82
CA ARG A 511 18.52 -9.50 -37.65
C ARG A 511 18.33 -11.02 -37.53
N PRO A 512 18.03 -11.74 -38.63
CA PRO A 512 17.70 -13.17 -38.58
C PRO A 512 18.83 -14.07 -38.05
N GLY A 513 20.09 -13.62 -38.12
CA GLY A 513 21.25 -14.35 -37.59
C GLY A 513 21.51 -14.17 -36.09
N THR A 514 20.63 -13.46 -35.37
CA THR A 514 20.80 -13.20 -33.94
C THR A 514 20.57 -14.49 -33.14
N SER A 515 21.61 -14.98 -32.48
CA SER A 515 21.58 -16.17 -31.63
C SER A 515 21.22 -15.86 -30.18
N HIS A 516 21.50 -14.63 -29.74
CA HIS A 516 21.16 -14.17 -28.39
C HIS A 516 20.64 -12.74 -28.38
N LEU A 517 19.41 -12.56 -27.90
CA LEU A 517 18.79 -11.26 -27.68
C LEU A 517 17.84 -11.37 -26.50
N ARG A 518 17.95 -10.44 -25.55
CA ARG A 518 17.05 -10.37 -24.39
C ARG A 518 16.48 -8.98 -24.24
N LEU A 519 15.18 -8.89 -24.03
CA LEU A 519 14.44 -7.66 -23.83
C LEU A 519 13.61 -7.71 -22.55
N THR A 520 13.48 -6.57 -21.89
CA THR A 520 12.50 -6.38 -20.82
C THR A 520 12.04 -4.92 -20.80
N ILE A 521 10.88 -4.67 -20.20
CA ILE A 521 10.35 -3.33 -19.98
C ILE A 521 10.43 -3.02 -18.49
N HIS A 522 10.94 -1.84 -18.18
CA HIS A 522 10.87 -1.28 -16.83
C HIS A 522 9.79 -0.21 -16.79
N ARG A 523 8.94 -0.22 -15.78
CA ARG A 523 8.03 0.88 -15.47
C ARG A 523 8.64 1.81 -14.43
N VAL A 524 8.25 3.07 -14.45
CA VAL A 524 8.64 4.03 -13.42
C VAL A 524 7.63 3.98 -12.28
N ILE A 525 8.11 3.81 -11.05
CA ILE A 525 7.31 3.93 -9.83
C ILE A 525 8.03 4.84 -8.84
N GLU A 526 7.31 5.33 -7.84
CA GLU A 526 7.88 6.02 -6.70
C GLU A 526 7.41 5.34 -5.42
N ILE A 527 8.36 5.06 -4.52
CA ILE A 527 8.13 4.50 -3.19
C ILE A 527 8.81 5.46 -2.20
N HIS A 528 8.01 6.21 -1.44
CA HIS A 528 8.46 7.19 -0.42
C HIS A 528 9.50 8.21 -0.89
N GLY A 529 9.26 8.83 -2.05
CA GLY A 529 10.17 9.82 -2.62
C GLY A 529 11.39 9.21 -3.30
N GLU A 530 11.54 7.88 -3.29
CA GLU A 530 12.53 7.17 -4.10
C GLU A 530 11.91 6.81 -5.46
N ALA A 531 12.41 7.45 -6.52
CA ALA A 531 12.10 7.04 -7.88
C ALA A 531 12.81 5.71 -8.20
N LEU A 532 12.04 4.75 -8.70
CA LEU A 532 12.50 3.41 -9.01
C LEU A 532 12.10 3.01 -10.43
N LEU A 533 12.93 2.15 -11.02
CA LEU A 533 12.64 1.43 -12.25
C LEU A 533 12.29 0.01 -11.85
N GLN A 534 11.03 -0.39 -12.01
CA GLN A 534 10.58 -1.74 -11.71
C GLN A 534 10.49 -2.56 -13.00
N GLN A 535 11.18 -3.69 -13.04
CA GLN A 535 11.13 -4.63 -14.15
C GLN A 535 9.71 -5.22 -14.27
N ALA A 536 8.99 -4.86 -15.32
CA ALA A 536 7.58 -5.19 -15.53
C ALA A 536 7.39 -6.55 -16.20
N CYS A 537 8.41 -7.17 -16.79
CA CYS A 537 8.32 -8.52 -17.34
C CYS A 537 9.64 -9.26 -17.20
N ASN A 538 9.62 -10.60 -17.23
CA ASN A 538 10.87 -11.36 -17.39
C ASN A 538 11.53 -11.01 -18.73
N TYR A 539 12.82 -11.33 -18.85
CA TYR A 539 13.49 -11.23 -20.14
C TYR A 539 12.82 -12.14 -21.18
N VAL A 540 12.56 -11.60 -22.37
CA VAL A 540 12.05 -12.32 -23.54
C VAL A 540 13.03 -12.20 -24.71
N GLY A 541 12.97 -13.12 -25.68
CA GLY A 541 13.83 -13.13 -26.86
C GLY A 541 14.38 -14.52 -27.18
N VAL A 542 15.62 -14.60 -27.64
CA VAL A 542 16.29 -15.86 -28.06
C VAL A 542 17.62 -16.05 -27.34
N GLY A 543 18.07 -17.31 -27.27
CA GLY A 543 19.26 -17.72 -26.53
C GLY A 543 18.95 -18.12 -25.08
N PRO A 544 19.97 -18.40 -24.25
CA PRO A 544 19.78 -18.74 -22.84
C PRO A 544 19.12 -17.61 -22.07
N LEU A 545 17.83 -17.75 -21.79
CA LEU A 545 17.07 -16.88 -20.90
C LEU A 545 17.29 -17.30 -19.43
N ASP A 546 17.22 -16.33 -18.52
CA ASP A 546 17.36 -16.61 -17.09
C ASP A 546 16.25 -17.57 -16.64
N GLN A 547 16.64 -18.68 -16.00
CA GLN A 547 15.68 -19.63 -15.41
C GLN A 547 14.96 -19.02 -14.19
N ALA A 548 15.58 -18.04 -13.52
CA ALA A 548 15.02 -17.36 -12.37
C ALA A 548 14.03 -16.25 -12.76
N ARG A 549 12.90 -16.16 -12.05
CA ARG A 549 11.90 -15.08 -12.23
C ARG A 549 12.48 -13.73 -11.80
N THR A 550 12.85 -12.89 -12.77
CA THR A 550 13.43 -11.55 -12.59
C THR A 550 12.38 -10.43 -12.55
N ILE A 551 11.14 -10.75 -12.93
CA ILE A 551 10.02 -9.82 -12.87
C ILE A 551 9.83 -9.20 -11.46
N ALA A 552 9.34 -7.96 -11.44
CA ALA A 552 8.99 -7.16 -10.28
C ALA A 552 10.17 -6.62 -9.44
N ARG A 553 11.41 -6.87 -9.88
CA ARG A 553 12.62 -6.31 -9.28
C ARG A 553 12.67 -4.79 -9.47
N THR A 554 13.20 -4.10 -8.46
CA THR A 554 13.32 -2.64 -8.45
C THR A 554 14.77 -2.18 -8.43
N PHE A 555 15.04 -1.15 -9.23
CA PHE A 555 16.33 -0.49 -9.33
C PHE A 555 16.17 0.99 -9.00
N PRO A 556 17.09 1.61 -8.26
CA PRO A 556 17.15 3.07 -8.15
C PRO A 556 17.14 3.72 -9.53
N ALA A 557 16.43 4.84 -9.70
CA ALA A 557 16.28 5.46 -11.01
C ALA A 557 17.58 6.05 -11.60
N ASP A 558 18.68 6.08 -10.85
CA ASP A 558 20.02 6.44 -11.32
C ASP A 558 20.91 5.22 -11.63
N ASN A 559 20.38 3.99 -11.56
CA ASN A 559 21.14 2.75 -11.68
C ASN A 559 21.38 2.32 -13.13
N ALA A 560 22.63 1.98 -13.46
CA ALA A 560 23.01 1.35 -14.73
C ALA A 560 22.59 2.16 -15.99
N THR A 561 22.56 1.49 -17.15
CA THR A 561 22.18 2.09 -18.43
C THR A 561 20.74 2.60 -18.44
N ILE A 562 19.82 1.87 -17.78
CA ILE A 562 18.41 2.28 -17.66
C ILE A 562 18.27 3.59 -16.87
N GLY A 563 19.09 3.81 -15.84
CA GLY A 563 19.12 5.06 -15.08
C GLY A 563 19.69 6.23 -15.87
N GLN A 564 20.68 5.98 -16.75
CA GLN A 564 21.14 7.00 -17.70
C GLN A 564 20.03 7.38 -18.68
N ALA A 565 19.28 6.41 -19.22
CA ALA A 565 18.13 6.69 -20.09
C ALA A 565 17.03 7.47 -19.36
N TYR A 566 16.74 7.11 -18.11
CA TYR A 566 15.78 7.82 -17.26
C TYR A 566 16.18 9.28 -17.03
N ARG A 567 17.43 9.53 -16.61
CA ARG A 567 17.93 10.87 -16.25
C ARG A 567 18.12 11.78 -17.46
N THR A 568 18.62 11.24 -18.56
CA THR A 568 18.87 12.01 -19.80
C THR A 568 17.60 12.22 -20.61
N ARG A 569 16.57 11.38 -20.39
CA ARG A 569 15.37 11.32 -21.25
C ARG A 569 15.74 11.12 -22.72
N ARG A 570 16.77 10.31 -22.96
CA ARG A 570 17.29 9.98 -24.30
C ARG A 570 17.58 8.48 -24.36
N THR A 571 17.48 7.94 -25.57
CA THR A 571 17.90 6.56 -25.82
C THR A 571 19.42 6.46 -25.67
N ILE A 572 19.85 5.49 -24.86
CA ILE A 572 21.26 5.20 -24.57
C ILE A 572 21.62 3.87 -25.21
N ARG A 573 22.80 3.80 -25.81
CA ARG A 573 23.41 2.53 -26.23
C ARG A 573 24.90 2.50 -25.89
N ILE A 574 25.48 1.31 -25.91
CA ILE A 574 26.95 1.19 -25.94
C ILE A 574 27.50 1.82 -27.22
N GLY A 575 28.64 2.51 -27.12
CA GLY A 575 29.35 3.03 -28.29
C GLY A 575 29.87 1.90 -29.21
N PRO A 576 30.08 2.17 -30.51
CA PRO A 576 30.75 1.22 -31.38
C PRO A 576 32.15 0.90 -30.84
N GLU A 577 32.55 -0.37 -30.91
CA GLU A 577 33.91 -0.84 -30.60
C GLU A 577 34.38 -0.69 -29.14
N VAL A 578 33.48 -0.45 -28.18
CA VAL A 578 33.86 -0.34 -26.75
C VAL A 578 34.41 -1.68 -26.23
N PRO A 579 35.67 -1.74 -25.78
CA PRO A 579 36.24 -2.97 -25.24
C PRO A 579 35.51 -3.42 -23.98
N ARG A 580 35.39 -4.75 -23.79
CA ARG A 580 34.68 -5.33 -22.65
C ARG A 580 35.13 -4.78 -21.29
N ARG A 581 36.45 -4.62 -21.12
CA ARG A 581 37.05 -4.13 -19.87
C ARG A 581 36.57 -2.71 -19.53
N GLU A 582 36.37 -1.87 -20.54
CA GLU A 582 35.88 -0.50 -20.37
C GLU A 582 34.39 -0.49 -20.05
N LEU A 583 33.61 -1.34 -20.73
CA LEU A 583 32.20 -1.54 -20.41
C LEU A 583 31.99 -2.02 -18.96
N ASP A 584 32.78 -2.97 -18.48
CA ASP A 584 32.73 -3.44 -17.08
C ASP A 584 33.14 -2.33 -16.08
N ALA A 585 34.07 -1.45 -16.46
CA ALA A 585 34.42 -0.28 -15.67
C ALA A 585 33.27 0.75 -15.65
N ALA A 586 32.64 1.01 -16.79
CA ALA A 586 31.49 1.89 -16.92
C ALA A 586 30.30 1.40 -16.08
N MET A 587 29.95 0.10 -16.15
CA MET A 587 28.86 -0.46 -15.36
C MET A 587 29.13 -0.39 -13.84
N ARG A 588 30.39 -0.52 -13.41
CA ARG A 588 30.77 -0.30 -12.00
C ARG A 588 30.59 1.16 -11.59
N LYS A 589 30.99 2.12 -12.43
CA LYS A 589 30.76 3.56 -12.18
C LYS A 589 29.26 3.89 -12.07
N LEU A 590 28.44 3.25 -12.90
CA LEU A 590 26.98 3.36 -12.88
C LEU A 590 26.29 2.57 -11.76
N ARG A 591 27.06 2.09 -10.77
CA ARG A 591 26.54 1.44 -9.58
C ARG A 591 25.67 0.22 -9.87
N LEU A 592 25.91 -0.49 -10.99
CA LEU A 592 25.11 -1.67 -11.38
C LEU A 592 24.94 -2.66 -10.21
N ASN A 593 26.01 -2.88 -9.45
CA ASN A 593 26.03 -3.84 -8.34
C ASN A 593 25.26 -3.39 -7.09
N ASN A 594 24.82 -2.12 -7.00
CA ASN A 594 24.06 -1.60 -5.85
C ASN A 594 22.62 -2.12 -5.82
N ALA A 595 22.09 -2.60 -6.95
CA ALA A 595 20.71 -3.10 -7.05
C ALA A 595 20.56 -4.33 -7.97
N SER A 596 21.66 -4.80 -8.56
CA SER A 596 21.65 -5.93 -9.49
C SER A 596 22.91 -6.79 -9.38
N ARG A 597 22.90 -7.95 -10.08
CA ARG A 597 24.10 -8.77 -10.26
C ARG A 597 25.02 -8.16 -11.32
N ALA A 598 26.28 -8.58 -11.34
CA ALA A 598 27.20 -8.21 -12.39
C ALA A 598 26.66 -8.62 -13.78
N MET A 599 26.90 -7.77 -14.77
CA MET A 599 26.55 -8.06 -16.16
C MET A 599 27.32 -9.29 -16.65
N ALA A 600 26.64 -10.19 -17.36
CA ALA A 600 27.27 -11.39 -17.92
C ALA A 600 28.44 -11.02 -18.84
N ARG A 601 29.53 -11.79 -18.79
CA ARG A 601 30.84 -11.46 -19.41
C ARG A 601 30.81 -11.41 -20.93
N ASP A 602 29.83 -12.07 -21.52
CA ASP A 602 29.63 -12.25 -22.95
C ASP A 602 28.64 -11.23 -23.55
N VAL A 603 28.05 -10.33 -22.76
CA VAL A 603 27.23 -9.22 -23.31
C VAL A 603 28.12 -8.28 -24.13
N ARG A 604 27.73 -8.06 -25.38
CA ARG A 604 28.43 -7.21 -26.38
C ARG A 604 27.66 -5.94 -26.71
N PHE A 605 26.34 -5.99 -26.66
CA PHE A 605 25.47 -4.86 -26.97
C PHE A 605 24.48 -4.61 -25.83
N VAL A 606 24.25 -3.34 -25.50
CA VAL A 606 23.24 -2.89 -24.54
C VAL A 606 22.59 -1.61 -25.05
N ALA A 607 21.26 -1.54 -24.96
CA ALA A 607 20.50 -0.31 -25.19
C ALA A 607 19.36 -0.14 -24.17
N ALA A 608 19.03 1.11 -23.87
CA ALA A 608 17.90 1.51 -23.05
C ALA A 608 17.17 2.69 -23.71
N MET A 609 15.91 2.48 -24.09
CA MET A 609 15.06 3.45 -24.76
C MET A 609 13.93 3.89 -23.81
N PRO A 610 13.93 5.15 -23.33
CA PRO A 610 12.84 5.65 -22.50
C PRO A 610 11.62 5.97 -23.36
N LEU A 611 10.42 5.72 -22.83
CA LEU A 611 9.15 6.20 -23.35
C LEU A 611 8.71 7.42 -22.54
N LEU A 612 8.47 8.53 -23.23
CA LEU A 612 8.14 9.81 -22.61
C LEU A 612 6.64 10.09 -22.65
N GLN A 613 6.17 10.74 -21.60
CA GLN A 613 4.90 11.46 -21.52
C GLN A 613 5.10 12.93 -21.94
N PRO A 614 4.03 13.67 -22.27
CA PRO A 614 4.10 15.10 -22.53
C PRO A 614 4.79 15.86 -21.40
N SER A 615 5.83 16.64 -21.73
CA SER A 615 6.65 17.35 -20.75
C SER A 615 5.90 18.43 -19.93
N GLN A 616 4.78 18.92 -20.46
CA GLN A 616 3.94 19.95 -19.83
C GLN A 616 2.93 19.38 -18.82
N GLU A 617 2.60 18.08 -18.92
CA GLU A 617 1.67 17.41 -18.01
C GLU A 617 1.95 15.91 -18.00
N PHE A 618 2.52 15.42 -16.88
CA PHE A 618 2.90 14.01 -16.73
C PHE A 618 2.63 13.53 -15.30
N PHE A 619 2.48 12.22 -15.12
CA PHE A 619 2.41 11.64 -13.77
C PHE A 619 3.79 11.61 -13.12
N ALA A 620 3.87 12.02 -11.86
CA ALA A 620 5.09 11.95 -11.05
C ALA A 620 5.68 10.52 -11.02
N PRO A 621 7.00 10.36 -10.83
CA PRO A 621 7.99 11.40 -10.53
C PRO A 621 8.64 12.05 -11.77
N SER A 622 8.39 11.53 -12.98
CA SER A 622 9.16 11.90 -14.17
C SER A 622 8.33 11.77 -15.45
N PRO A 623 8.63 12.55 -16.50
CA PRO A 623 8.03 12.34 -17.83
C PRO A 623 8.32 10.96 -18.40
N VAL A 624 9.35 10.25 -17.92
CA VAL A 624 9.60 8.86 -18.34
C VAL A 624 8.55 7.95 -17.69
N CYS A 625 7.74 7.24 -18.47
CA CYS A 625 6.74 6.29 -17.95
C CYS A 625 7.20 4.83 -18.02
N ALA A 626 8.02 4.50 -19.02
CA ALA A 626 8.60 3.17 -19.19
C ALA A 626 9.99 3.24 -19.85
N ILE A 627 10.77 2.17 -19.75
CA ILE A 627 12.07 2.03 -20.42
C ILE A 627 12.15 0.63 -21.01
N LEU A 628 12.29 0.55 -22.33
CA LEU A 628 12.66 -0.70 -22.99
C LEU A 628 14.17 -0.91 -22.82
N TYR A 629 14.55 -1.99 -22.16
CA TYR A 629 15.95 -2.40 -22.03
C TYR A 629 16.18 -3.66 -22.87
N PHE A 630 17.31 -3.70 -23.57
CA PHE A 630 17.71 -4.90 -24.27
C PHE A 630 19.21 -5.07 -24.40
N ASP A 631 19.64 -6.33 -24.42
CA ASP A 631 21.04 -6.72 -24.59
C ASP A 631 21.21 -7.91 -25.56
N SER A 632 22.39 -8.00 -26.14
CA SER A 632 22.81 -9.11 -27.01
C SER A 632 24.24 -9.53 -26.72
N ARG A 633 24.53 -10.82 -26.91
CA ARG A 633 25.87 -11.41 -26.84
C ARG A 633 26.52 -11.55 -28.22
N ASP A 634 25.75 -11.31 -29.28
CA ASP A 634 26.24 -11.47 -30.64
C ASP A 634 27.12 -10.28 -31.01
N GLU A 635 28.31 -10.56 -31.56
CA GLU A 635 29.33 -9.53 -31.84
C GLU A 635 28.86 -8.50 -32.86
N ASN A 636 27.97 -8.89 -33.77
CA ASN A 636 27.48 -8.06 -34.86
C ASN A 636 26.08 -7.47 -34.61
N PHE A 637 25.51 -7.65 -33.41
CA PHE A 637 24.21 -7.08 -33.11
C PHE A 637 24.34 -5.57 -32.84
N ASN A 638 23.79 -4.76 -33.74
CA ASN A 638 23.67 -3.31 -33.56
C ASN A 638 22.47 -2.78 -34.34
N LEU A 639 21.95 -1.63 -33.91
CA LEU A 639 20.88 -0.90 -34.57
C LEU A 639 21.38 0.44 -35.09
N THR A 640 20.95 0.79 -36.30
CA THR A 640 21.16 2.10 -36.92
C THR A 640 20.23 3.14 -36.29
N GLU A 641 20.54 4.43 -36.48
CA GLU A 641 19.67 5.52 -36.03
C GLU A 641 18.25 5.40 -36.61
N HIS A 642 18.14 5.02 -37.89
CA HIS A 642 16.84 4.80 -38.54
C HIS A 642 16.05 3.66 -37.90
N GLU A 643 16.69 2.54 -37.55
CA GLU A 643 16.04 1.43 -36.86
C GLU A 643 15.59 1.81 -35.44
N PHE A 644 16.37 2.65 -34.74
CA PHE A 644 15.92 3.21 -33.46
C PHE A 644 14.69 4.10 -33.60
N VAL A 645 14.59 4.92 -34.66
CA VAL A 645 13.39 5.72 -34.96
C VAL A 645 12.18 4.81 -35.22
N GLN A 646 12.35 3.78 -36.04
CA GLN A 646 11.27 2.82 -36.33
C GLN A 646 10.80 2.10 -35.06
N LEU A 647 11.73 1.64 -34.22
CA LEU A 647 11.42 1.02 -32.94
C LEU A 647 10.71 1.99 -32.00
N GLY A 648 11.12 3.26 -31.98
CA GLY A 648 10.45 4.32 -31.22
C GLY A 648 9.01 4.51 -31.69
N HIS A 649 8.77 4.61 -33.00
CA HIS A 649 7.41 4.71 -33.55
C HIS A 649 6.53 3.52 -33.15
N LEU A 650 7.05 2.30 -33.26
CA LEU A 650 6.35 1.08 -32.87
C LEU A 650 5.97 1.09 -31.38
N LEU A 651 6.92 1.46 -30.50
CA LEU A 651 6.68 1.60 -29.07
C LEU A 651 5.61 2.65 -28.77
N ALA A 652 5.74 3.86 -29.31
CA ALA A 652 4.77 4.93 -29.08
C ALA A 652 3.36 4.51 -29.52
N GLN A 653 3.22 3.95 -30.73
CA GLN A 653 1.94 3.48 -31.24
C GLN A 653 1.32 2.37 -30.38
N THR A 654 2.13 1.43 -29.92
CA THR A 654 1.66 0.31 -29.09
C THR A 654 1.12 0.80 -27.75
N PHE A 655 1.84 1.70 -27.08
CA PHE A 655 1.40 2.26 -25.80
C PHE A 655 0.23 3.24 -25.93
N GLU A 656 0.16 4.00 -27.04
CA GLU A 656 -1.03 4.80 -27.38
C GLU A 656 -2.27 3.90 -27.57
N ALA A 657 -2.13 2.79 -28.29
CA ALA A 657 -3.22 1.82 -28.47
C ALA A 657 -3.63 1.16 -27.14
N ALA A 658 -2.66 0.79 -26.30
CA ALA A 658 -2.93 0.23 -24.97
C ALA A 658 -3.66 1.22 -24.06
N ARG A 659 -3.36 2.52 -24.16
CA ARG A 659 -4.09 3.58 -23.45
C ARG A 659 -5.54 3.67 -23.95
N ASP A 660 -5.75 3.68 -25.26
CA ASP A 660 -7.06 3.91 -25.88
C ASP A 660 -8.01 2.69 -25.73
N ALA A 661 -7.45 1.50 -25.49
CA ALA A 661 -8.22 0.31 -25.12
C ALA A 661 -9.05 0.48 -23.82
N ARG A 662 -8.67 1.41 -22.95
CA ARG A 662 -9.42 1.77 -21.73
C ARG A 662 -10.80 2.35 -22.07
N GLU A 663 -10.89 3.16 -23.11
CA GLU A 663 -12.13 3.82 -23.52
C GLU A 663 -13.08 2.85 -24.25
N THR A 664 -12.59 1.66 -24.65
CA THR A 664 -13.26 0.81 -25.63
C THR A 664 -13.46 -0.67 -25.26
N GLY A 665 -12.84 -1.26 -24.21
CA GLY A 665 -13.14 -2.68 -23.93
C GLY A 665 -12.32 -3.52 -22.96
N LEU A 666 -11.45 -2.97 -22.10
CA LEU A 666 -10.68 -3.82 -21.17
C LEU A 666 -11.45 -4.33 -19.93
N HIS A 667 -12.79 -4.14 -19.89
CA HIS A 667 -13.69 -4.58 -18.83
C HIS A 667 -13.20 -4.26 -17.40
N ARG A 668 -12.61 -5.25 -16.71
CA ARG A 668 -12.15 -5.18 -15.32
C ARG A 668 -10.66 -4.92 -15.21
N VAL A 669 -10.04 -4.30 -16.21
CA VAL A 669 -8.64 -3.89 -16.16
C VAL A 669 -8.59 -2.39 -16.37
N ASP A 670 -8.05 -1.67 -15.39
CA ASP A 670 -7.87 -0.23 -15.47
C ASP A 670 -6.41 0.16 -15.30
N ASN A 671 -6.01 1.24 -15.97
CA ASN A 671 -4.68 1.82 -15.86
C ASN A 671 -4.71 2.95 -14.84
N THR A 672 -4.40 2.62 -13.58
CA THR A 672 -4.59 3.55 -12.46
C THR A 672 -3.30 4.29 -12.13
N PRO A 673 -3.27 5.64 -12.15
CA PRO A 673 -2.11 6.40 -11.70
C PRO A 673 -1.92 6.25 -10.18
N LEU A 674 -0.70 5.91 -9.78
CA LEU A 674 -0.32 5.81 -8.37
C LEU A 674 0.02 7.17 -7.76
N HIS A 675 0.38 8.14 -8.61
CA HIS A 675 0.94 9.43 -8.18
C HIS A 675 0.22 10.61 -8.83
N GLY A 676 0.47 11.80 -8.28
CA GLY A 676 -0.09 13.07 -8.78
C GLY A 676 0.43 13.49 -10.14
N LEU A 677 -0.29 14.41 -10.77
CA LEU A 677 0.16 15.11 -11.97
C LEU A 677 1.19 16.18 -11.60
N MET A 678 2.19 16.33 -12.46
CA MET A 678 3.18 17.39 -12.43
C MET A 678 3.09 18.19 -13.73
N THR A 679 3.26 19.51 -13.62
CA THR A 679 3.18 20.45 -14.74
C THR A 679 4.55 20.98 -15.19
N ALA A 680 5.60 20.65 -14.45
CA ALA A 680 6.96 21.06 -14.77
C ALA A 680 7.94 19.94 -14.44
N ALA A 681 8.58 19.40 -15.47
CA ALA A 681 9.64 18.44 -15.30
C ALA A 681 10.94 19.17 -14.92
N PRO A 682 11.75 18.64 -13.98
CA PRO A 682 13.11 19.14 -13.81
C PRO A 682 13.86 19.00 -15.15
N PRO A 683 14.89 19.82 -15.44
CA PRO A 683 15.69 19.67 -16.64
C PRO A 683 16.25 18.25 -16.76
N ALA A 684 16.30 17.73 -17.98
CA ALA A 684 17.02 16.49 -18.25
C ALA A 684 18.51 16.68 -17.89
N LEU A 685 19.12 15.63 -17.35
CA LEU A 685 20.52 15.66 -16.98
C LEU A 685 21.38 15.24 -18.17
N ALA A 686 22.63 15.72 -18.23
CA ALA A 686 23.59 15.20 -19.19
C ALA A 686 23.94 13.73 -18.88
N LEU A 687 24.43 13.02 -19.91
CA LEU A 687 25.04 11.71 -19.73
C LEU A 687 26.17 11.82 -18.70
N ASP A 688 26.28 10.87 -17.79
CA ASP A 688 27.32 10.89 -16.76
C ASP A 688 28.71 10.97 -17.43
N PRO A 689 29.50 12.04 -17.17
CA PRO A 689 30.81 12.23 -17.80
C PRO A 689 31.76 11.05 -17.58
N GLY A 690 31.57 10.29 -16.50
CA GLY A 690 32.38 9.11 -16.17
C GLY A 690 32.17 7.93 -17.11
N VAL A 691 31.10 7.92 -17.92
CA VAL A 691 30.78 6.84 -18.88
C VAL A 691 30.49 7.34 -20.30
N ALA A 692 30.70 8.62 -20.57
CA ALA A 692 30.40 9.24 -21.86
C ALA A 692 31.32 8.75 -23.01
N ARG A 693 32.38 7.98 -22.70
CA ARG A 693 33.23 7.34 -23.71
C ARG A 693 32.67 5.98 -24.13
N GLU A 694 32.07 5.27 -23.18
CA GLU A 694 31.58 3.90 -23.35
C GLU A 694 30.09 3.85 -23.75
N LEU A 695 29.31 4.86 -23.34
CA LEU A 695 27.90 5.01 -23.68
C LEU A 695 27.69 6.21 -24.59
N THR A 696 26.78 6.07 -25.54
CA THR A 696 26.42 7.13 -26.49
C THR A 696 24.92 7.42 -26.45
N LEU A 697 24.59 8.70 -26.62
CA LEU A 697 23.21 9.13 -26.84
C LEU A 697 22.87 8.85 -28.31
N VAL A 698 21.79 8.12 -28.55
CA VAL A 698 21.21 7.98 -29.89
C VAL A 698 20.70 9.36 -30.32
N ALA A 699 21.03 9.77 -31.55
CA ALA A 699 20.74 11.12 -32.04
C ALA A 699 19.23 11.34 -32.21
N ALA A 700 18.52 10.29 -32.62
CA ALA A 700 17.06 10.28 -32.67
C ALA A 700 16.41 10.62 -31.31
N PRO A 701 15.29 11.36 -31.30
CA PRO A 701 14.52 11.56 -30.09
C PRO A 701 13.93 10.22 -29.60
N PRO A 702 13.76 10.04 -28.29
CA PRO A 702 13.02 8.89 -27.77
C PRO A 702 11.55 8.97 -28.16
N PRO A 703 10.82 7.84 -28.13
CA PRO A 703 9.38 7.86 -28.34
C PRO A 703 8.67 8.70 -27.27
N GLU A 704 7.73 9.54 -27.71
CA GLU A 704 6.89 10.38 -26.85
C GLU A 704 5.41 10.10 -27.14
N LEU A 705 4.63 9.97 -26.07
CA LEU A 705 3.19 9.77 -26.10
C LEU A 705 2.46 11.12 -26.24
N LYS A 706 1.30 11.10 -26.87
CA LYS A 706 0.47 12.30 -27.10
C LYS A 706 -0.29 12.74 -25.86
N ARG A 707 -0.54 11.82 -24.92
CA ARG A 707 -1.26 12.08 -23.67
C ARG A 707 -0.54 11.43 -22.50
N ARG A 708 -0.83 11.90 -21.30
CA ARG A 708 -0.37 11.32 -20.03
C ARG A 708 -0.63 9.80 -19.97
N PHE A 709 0.32 9.07 -19.41
CA PHE A 709 0.28 7.62 -19.35
C PHE A 709 1.12 7.07 -18.20
N VAL A 710 0.63 6.02 -17.55
CA VAL A 710 1.40 5.20 -16.61
C VAL A 710 1.34 3.74 -17.05
N LEU A 711 2.33 2.94 -16.70
CA LEU A 711 2.29 1.49 -16.92
C LEU A 711 1.85 0.80 -15.62
N ASN A 712 0.56 0.90 -15.28
CA ASN A 712 -0.01 0.34 -14.06
C ASN A 712 -1.45 -0.17 -14.29
N PHE A 713 -1.57 -1.12 -15.22
CA PHE A 713 -2.79 -1.88 -15.43
C PHE A 713 -3.01 -2.87 -14.28
N ASP A 714 -4.14 -2.80 -13.61
CA ASP A 714 -4.53 -3.71 -12.53
C ASP A 714 -6.00 -4.15 -12.67
N HIS A 715 -6.34 -5.25 -12.00
CA HIS A 715 -7.71 -5.73 -11.95
C HIS A 715 -8.58 -4.80 -11.10
N SER A 716 -9.72 -4.40 -11.66
CA SER A 716 -10.66 -3.50 -11.03
C SER A 716 -12.09 -3.99 -11.23
N ASP A 717 -12.76 -4.30 -10.12
CA ASP A 717 -14.20 -4.55 -10.10
C ASP A 717 -15.04 -3.26 -10.21
N LEU A 718 -14.39 -2.11 -10.41
CA LEU A 718 -15.00 -0.78 -10.62
C LEU A 718 -15.66 -0.63 -12.00
N THR A 719 -16.14 -1.70 -12.64
CA THR A 719 -16.97 -1.54 -13.82
C THR A 719 -18.23 -0.78 -13.39
N PRO A 720 -18.47 0.44 -13.90
CA PRO A 720 -19.74 1.13 -13.66
C PRO A 720 -20.85 0.21 -14.13
N LEU A 721 -21.99 0.18 -13.44
CA LEU A 721 -23.20 -0.34 -14.07
C LEU A 721 -23.37 0.45 -15.38
N ALA A 722 -23.52 -0.25 -16.49
CA ALA A 722 -23.94 0.39 -17.73
C ALA A 722 -25.26 1.10 -17.40
N ASN A 723 -25.21 2.43 -17.33
CA ASN A 723 -26.39 3.26 -17.16
C ASN A 723 -27.24 3.21 -18.43
#